data_AF-A0A0G2DUC7-F1
#
_entry.id   AF-A0A0G2DUC7-F1
#
_cell.length_a   1.000
_cell.length_b   1.000
_cell.length_c   1.000
_cell.angle_alpha   90.00
_cell.angle_beta   90.00
_cell.angle_gamma   90.00
#
_symmetry.space_group_name_H-M   'P 1'
#
loop_
_entity.id
_entity.type
_entity.pdbx_description
1 polymer ?
#
loop_
_entity_poly.entity_id
_entity_poly.type
_entity_poly.pdbx_seq_one_letter_code
_entity_poly.pdbx_strand_id
1 'polypeptide(L)'
;MATAQILDGGLGTSLEDKYGVKFNHSQPLWSSHFLIDNQDTLVACQRDFVEAGADVLLTATYQVSTEGFARTKIADFPNGIPRNAIPAYLARAVEVAEQASSHGTAKIALSLGPYGASMVPGQEYSGKYDAEHDTEESLYQWHLERLRLFAAVERLRDRVQYIALETLPRLDEIRAVRRAVQALGVATEEAGPRLWISCVFPGESEDLPDGSTIDQVVEAMLGNMSDGCIPWGIGMNCTKMHKLPGLIRKFEDAVGKLQAATPLHSIPTLVLYPDGTNGEVYNTTTKQWEEPDHMAGETQLKLQIMASERGQTNAGTANLSTATDWDLDSAIDSASDMSSYTTSLLREVTNYKYENGRRYHAYREGAYVLPNDEQDQDRQDLLHHIRGLLLDGKLFKAPIEKASTDGNGPRRVLDVGTGTGIWAIDFADQFPNCQVIGTDLSPIQPSWVPPNLHFQVEDCESEWTWNPNDPFDYIHVRDLGGAIQDWNKLLDQSMRNLKRGGYMELQEFDVELKSDDGSLEKHAPNATQLLALLQDASRKFGKNMDNAKGHAQRLREAGFEQVETEAYRVPVGAWPLDAKLKEIGRYNFAATMAGIDSYSLALLTRVLGWDSERTQVFLSTVKKELQDPKVHVYGDCSFAS
;
A
#
# COMPACT_ATOMS: atom_id res chain seq x y z
N MET A 1 -29.14 7.05 16.93
CA MET A 1 -28.06 6.82 15.95
C MET A 1 -26.97 7.83 16.26
N ALA A 2 -25.71 7.41 16.37
CA ALA A 2 -24.61 8.37 16.43
C ALA A 2 -24.56 9.12 15.09
N THR A 3 -24.57 10.44 15.12
CA THR A 3 -24.39 11.28 13.93
C THR A 3 -22.92 11.30 13.57
N ALA A 4 -22.54 10.63 12.48
CA ALA A 4 -21.22 10.78 11.89
C ALA A 4 -21.07 12.20 11.31
N GLN A 5 -19.89 12.79 11.46
CA GLN A 5 -19.51 14.05 10.81
C GLN A 5 -18.47 13.75 9.72
N ILE A 6 -18.58 14.40 8.58
CA ILE A 6 -17.66 14.26 7.45
C ILE A 6 -16.56 15.33 7.57
N LEU A 7 -15.30 14.91 7.59
CA LEU A 7 -14.14 15.81 7.50
C LEU A 7 -13.89 16.20 6.03
N ASP A 8 -13.12 17.26 5.80
CA ASP A 8 -12.62 17.58 4.47
C ASP A 8 -11.52 16.60 4.01
N GLY A 9 -10.92 16.87 2.85
CA GLY A 9 -9.95 15.98 2.20
C GLY A 9 -8.52 16.55 2.16
N GLY A 10 -7.66 15.89 1.39
CA GLY A 10 -6.27 16.32 1.17
C GLY A 10 -6.20 17.70 0.51
N LEU A 11 -5.91 18.74 1.30
CA LEU A 11 -5.84 20.12 0.82
C LEU A 11 -4.75 20.30 -0.25
N GLY A 12 -3.56 19.74 -0.04
CA GLY A 12 -2.46 19.81 -1.01
C GLY A 12 -2.84 19.19 -2.35
N THR A 13 -3.31 17.94 -2.32
CA THR A 13 -3.76 17.19 -3.50
C THR A 13 -4.82 17.97 -4.28
N SER A 14 -5.80 18.52 -3.57
CA SER A 14 -6.90 19.27 -4.21
C SER A 14 -6.41 20.57 -4.85
N LEU A 15 -5.45 21.26 -4.23
CA LEU A 15 -4.80 22.44 -4.82
C LEU A 15 -4.00 22.07 -6.08
N GLU A 16 -3.30 20.95 -6.10
CA GLU A 16 -2.56 20.49 -7.30
C GLU A 16 -3.52 20.05 -8.41
N ASP A 17 -4.43 19.12 -8.11
CA ASP A 17 -5.28 18.45 -9.10
C ASP A 17 -6.32 19.37 -9.73
N LYS A 18 -6.97 20.21 -8.90
CA LYS A 18 -8.09 21.04 -9.36
C LYS A 18 -7.66 22.47 -9.69
N TYR A 19 -6.68 23.01 -8.96
CA TYR A 19 -6.26 24.41 -9.10
C TYR A 19 -4.91 24.56 -9.81
N GLY A 20 -4.25 23.46 -10.20
CA GLY A 20 -3.00 23.48 -10.96
C GLY A 20 -1.84 24.10 -10.19
N VAL A 21 -1.93 24.12 -8.86
CA VAL A 21 -0.84 24.58 -7.99
C VAL A 21 0.34 23.63 -8.15
N LYS A 22 1.56 24.17 -8.14
CA LYS A 22 2.79 23.37 -8.12
C LYS A 22 3.59 23.74 -6.89
N PHE A 23 3.68 22.80 -5.95
CA PHE A 23 4.58 22.97 -4.81
C PHE A 23 6.02 22.77 -5.26
N ASN A 24 6.95 23.51 -4.65
CA ASN A 24 8.37 23.34 -4.92
C ASN A 24 9.17 23.37 -3.61
N HIS A 25 10.35 22.76 -3.63
CA HIS A 25 11.23 22.67 -2.46
C HIS A 25 11.71 24.03 -1.91
N SER A 26 11.54 25.13 -2.65
CA SER A 26 11.92 26.47 -2.21
C SER A 26 10.91 27.11 -1.23
N GLN A 27 9.74 26.49 -1.04
CA GLN A 27 8.70 26.91 -0.10
C GLN A 27 8.69 25.99 1.14
N PRO A 28 9.24 26.43 2.28
CA PRO A 28 9.32 25.62 3.50
C PRO A 28 7.94 25.23 4.06
N LEU A 29 6.96 26.11 3.90
CA LEU A 29 5.58 25.97 4.34
C LEU A 29 4.69 25.59 3.13
N TRP A 30 4.46 24.32 2.78
CA TRP A 30 3.74 23.98 1.52
C TRP A 30 2.27 24.42 1.57
N SER A 31 1.44 23.71 2.33
CA SER A 31 0.01 24.00 2.47
C SER A 31 -0.24 25.39 3.05
N SER A 32 0.63 25.84 3.96
CA SER A 32 0.54 27.16 4.57
C SER A 32 1.13 28.29 3.72
N HIS A 33 1.82 28.03 2.59
CA HIS A 33 2.33 29.10 1.72
C HIS A 33 1.18 29.96 1.19
N PHE A 34 0.02 29.34 0.96
CA PHE A 34 -1.16 30.02 0.41
C PHE A 34 -1.80 31.01 1.39
N LEU A 35 -1.37 31.01 2.65
CA LEU A 35 -1.68 32.10 3.58
C LEU A 35 -0.95 33.40 3.19
N ILE A 36 0.20 33.27 2.52
CA ILE A 36 1.07 34.36 2.12
C ILE A 36 0.72 34.86 0.73
N ASP A 37 0.41 33.95 -0.20
CA ASP A 37 0.09 34.27 -1.60
C ASP A 37 -1.16 33.50 -2.08
N ASN A 38 -1.91 34.10 -3.02
CA ASN A 38 -3.02 33.43 -3.73
C ASN A 38 -4.16 32.87 -2.84
N GLN A 39 -4.58 33.66 -1.84
CA GLN A 39 -5.61 33.28 -0.85
C GLN A 39 -6.99 32.99 -1.46
N ASP A 40 -7.35 33.64 -2.56
CA ASP A 40 -8.63 33.40 -3.25
C ASP A 40 -8.72 31.94 -3.74
N THR A 41 -7.60 31.38 -4.18
CA THR A 41 -7.51 29.96 -4.58
C THR A 41 -7.71 29.04 -3.38
N LEU A 42 -7.14 29.40 -2.21
CA LEU A 42 -7.30 28.64 -0.98
C LEU A 42 -8.76 28.65 -0.48
N VAL A 43 -9.42 29.82 -0.54
CA VAL A 43 -10.86 29.95 -0.21
C VAL A 43 -11.71 29.10 -1.16
N ALA A 44 -11.41 29.14 -2.47
CA ALA A 44 -12.14 28.34 -3.44
C ALA A 44 -12.00 26.83 -3.17
N CYS A 45 -10.77 26.37 -2.93
CA CYS A 45 -10.49 24.96 -2.66
C CYS A 45 -11.20 24.46 -1.39
N GLN A 46 -11.14 25.21 -0.30
CA GLN A 46 -11.86 24.84 0.92
C GLN A 46 -13.39 24.91 0.74
N ARG A 47 -13.90 25.84 -0.08
CA ARG A 47 -15.33 25.91 -0.39
C ARG A 47 -15.81 24.66 -1.12
N ASP A 48 -15.01 24.10 -2.02
CA ASP A 48 -15.35 22.86 -2.71
C ASP A 48 -15.59 21.70 -1.73
N PHE A 49 -14.83 21.60 -0.64
CA PHE A 49 -15.06 20.57 0.37
C PHE A 49 -16.41 20.75 1.07
N VAL A 50 -16.78 21.99 1.40
CA VAL A 50 -18.11 22.30 1.97
C VAL A 50 -19.21 21.94 0.97
N GLU A 51 -19.05 22.31 -0.30
CA GLU A 51 -20.00 21.99 -1.37
C GLU A 51 -20.12 20.47 -1.62
N ALA A 52 -19.04 19.72 -1.37
CA ALA A 52 -19.02 18.25 -1.42
C ALA A 52 -19.66 17.58 -0.19
N GLY A 53 -19.97 18.35 0.86
CA GLY A 53 -20.66 17.88 2.06
C GLY A 53 -19.79 17.73 3.31
N ALA A 54 -18.62 18.39 3.38
CA ALA A 54 -17.81 18.40 4.59
C ALA A 54 -18.53 19.17 5.73
N ASP A 55 -18.61 18.53 6.90
CA ASP A 55 -19.15 19.10 8.14
C ASP A 55 -18.08 19.84 8.95
N VAL A 56 -16.80 19.54 8.70
CA VAL A 56 -15.64 20.14 9.39
C VAL A 56 -14.55 20.43 8.37
N LEU A 57 -14.03 21.66 8.38
CA LEU A 57 -12.89 22.09 7.58
C LEU A 57 -11.62 22.18 8.44
N LEU A 58 -10.52 21.63 7.95
CA LEU A 58 -9.19 21.78 8.52
C LEU A 58 -8.51 23.04 7.94
N THR A 59 -7.99 23.91 8.80
CA THR A 59 -7.25 25.11 8.37
C THR A 59 -5.95 24.74 7.66
N ALA A 60 -5.44 25.60 6.77
CA ALA A 60 -4.16 25.40 6.08
C ALA A 60 -2.94 25.66 7.01
N THR A 61 -2.91 25.05 8.20
CA THR A 61 -1.94 25.34 9.27
C THR A 61 -1.10 24.14 9.72
N TYR A 62 -1.21 23.01 9.01
CA TYR A 62 -0.55 21.74 9.32
C TYR A 62 0.97 21.89 9.59
N GLN A 63 1.65 22.80 8.89
CA GLN A 63 3.10 23.03 9.02
C GLN A 63 3.50 24.34 9.70
N VAL A 64 2.55 25.13 10.20
CA VAL A 64 2.86 26.43 10.81
C VAL A 64 3.88 26.26 11.94
N SER A 65 5.07 26.82 11.78
CA SER A 65 6.07 26.92 12.85
C SER A 65 6.91 28.17 12.70
N THR A 66 7.52 28.61 13.80
CA THR A 66 8.46 29.74 13.82
C THR A 66 9.61 29.56 12.83
N GLU A 67 10.16 28.35 12.76
CA GLU A 67 11.28 28.00 11.89
C GLU A 67 10.84 27.95 10.42
N GLY A 68 9.64 27.43 10.14
CA GLY A 68 9.08 27.39 8.79
C GLY A 68 8.88 28.80 8.21
N PHE A 69 8.34 29.72 9.00
CA PHE A 69 8.19 31.12 8.61
C PHE A 69 9.55 31.83 8.48
N ALA A 70 10.49 31.59 9.39
CA ALA A 70 11.83 32.17 9.32
C ALA A 70 12.62 31.71 8.08
N ARG A 71 12.34 30.51 7.54
CA ARG A 71 12.92 30.04 6.28
C ARG A 71 12.18 30.55 5.03
N THR A 72 10.97 31.08 5.18
CA THR A 72 10.12 31.50 4.06
C THR A 72 10.45 32.93 3.65
N LYS A 73 10.96 33.11 2.43
CA LYS A 73 11.40 34.39 1.89
C LYS A 73 10.39 34.93 0.88
N ILE A 74 9.91 36.15 1.11
CA ILE A 74 9.01 36.87 0.19
C ILE A 74 9.53 38.30 -0.04
N ALA A 75 8.91 39.04 -0.96
CA ALA A 75 9.32 40.40 -1.31
C ALA A 75 9.43 41.32 -0.08
N ASP A 76 8.46 41.26 0.83
CA ASP A 76 8.44 42.07 2.07
C ASP A 76 9.40 41.55 3.15
N PHE A 77 9.77 40.26 3.10
CA PHE A 77 10.62 39.59 4.07
C PHE A 77 11.71 38.75 3.38
N PRO A 78 12.72 39.38 2.76
CA PRO A 78 13.74 38.68 1.97
C PRO A 78 14.65 37.77 2.82
N ASN A 79 14.69 37.99 4.14
CA ASN A 79 15.49 37.23 5.09
C ASN A 79 14.68 36.23 5.92
N GLY A 80 13.41 36.01 5.60
CA GLY A 80 12.50 35.20 6.42
C GLY A 80 11.43 36.02 7.11
N ILE A 81 10.24 35.45 7.27
CA ILE A 81 9.13 36.09 7.99
C ILE A 81 9.41 36.02 9.49
N PRO A 82 9.50 37.17 10.20
CA PRO A 82 9.81 37.18 11.62
C PRO A 82 8.61 36.77 12.47
N ARG A 83 8.88 36.25 13.67
CA ARG A 83 7.88 35.74 14.62
C ARG A 83 6.70 36.68 14.88
N ASN A 84 6.94 37.99 14.95
CA ASN A 84 5.91 38.99 15.20
C ASN A 84 4.96 39.22 14.01
N ALA A 85 5.33 38.81 12.80
CA ALA A 85 4.47 38.89 11.61
C ALA A 85 3.59 37.63 11.44
N ILE A 86 3.96 36.50 12.05
CA ILE A 86 3.26 35.21 11.91
C ILE A 86 1.77 35.29 12.25
N PRO A 87 1.34 35.92 13.37
CA PRO A 87 -0.08 35.93 13.77
C PRO A 87 -1.06 36.44 12.71
N ALA A 88 -0.64 37.37 11.84
CA ALA A 88 -1.49 37.87 10.77
C ALA A 88 -1.83 36.78 9.74
N TYR A 89 -0.87 35.91 9.41
CA TYR A 89 -1.11 34.77 8.52
C TYR A 89 -1.99 33.70 9.17
N LEU A 90 -1.88 33.52 10.49
CA LEU A 90 -2.74 32.58 11.22
C LEU A 90 -4.18 33.08 11.33
N ALA A 91 -4.37 34.39 11.56
CA ALA A 91 -5.69 35.00 11.51
C ALA A 91 -6.30 34.82 10.12
N ARG A 92 -5.51 35.02 9.05
CA ARG A 92 -5.94 34.78 7.67
C ARG A 92 -6.32 33.33 7.41
N ALA A 93 -5.62 32.35 7.97
CA ALA A 93 -5.99 30.93 7.83
C ALA A 93 -7.41 30.63 8.35
N VAL A 94 -7.77 31.23 9.49
CA VAL A 94 -9.12 31.10 10.07
C VAL A 94 -10.14 31.88 9.22
N GLU A 95 -9.80 33.09 8.77
CA GLU A 95 -10.67 33.89 7.88
C GLU A 95 -10.99 33.15 6.57
N VAL A 96 -10.00 32.47 5.99
CA VAL A 96 -10.17 31.69 4.76
C VAL A 96 -11.16 30.53 4.97
N ALA A 97 -11.02 29.78 6.08
CA ALA A 97 -11.96 28.71 6.41
C ALA A 97 -13.38 29.23 6.70
N GLU A 98 -13.51 30.37 7.37
CA GLU A 98 -14.81 31.02 7.59
C GLU A 98 -15.45 31.50 6.28
N GLN A 99 -14.65 32.09 5.39
CA GLN A 99 -15.11 32.51 4.06
C GLN A 99 -15.49 31.33 3.17
N ALA A 100 -14.77 30.21 3.26
CA ALA A 100 -15.15 28.98 2.57
C ALA A 100 -16.47 28.42 3.12
N SER A 101 -16.66 28.48 4.44
CA SER A 101 -17.88 28.07 5.14
C SER A 101 -19.06 29.03 4.94
N SER A 102 -18.88 30.21 4.32
CA SER A 102 -19.89 31.30 4.32
C SER A 102 -21.20 31.05 3.54
N HIS A 103 -21.47 29.82 3.11
CA HIS A 103 -22.77 29.33 2.63
C HIS A 103 -23.20 27.97 3.23
N GLY A 104 -22.45 27.44 4.21
CA GLY A 104 -22.64 26.12 4.83
C GLY A 104 -22.52 26.16 6.37
N THR A 105 -22.84 25.03 7.01
CA THR A 105 -22.83 24.83 8.47
C THR A 105 -21.51 24.24 8.99
N ALA A 106 -20.44 24.27 8.17
CA ALA A 106 -19.21 23.56 8.45
C ALA A 106 -18.47 24.20 9.63
N LYS A 107 -18.08 23.36 10.60
CA LYS A 107 -17.25 23.74 11.73
C LYS A 107 -15.79 23.86 11.29
N ILE A 108 -14.97 24.57 12.07
CA ILE A 108 -13.56 24.79 11.75
C ILE A 108 -12.68 24.06 12.77
N ALA A 109 -11.68 23.35 12.27
CA ALA A 109 -10.64 22.68 13.02
C ALA A 109 -9.26 23.30 12.73
N LEU A 110 -8.51 23.65 13.77
CA LEU A 110 -7.10 24.02 13.62
C LEU A 110 -6.27 22.77 13.33
N SER A 111 -5.80 22.63 12.10
CA SER A 111 -4.90 21.55 11.68
C SER A 111 -3.46 21.83 12.13
N LEU A 112 -2.89 20.94 12.93
CA LEU A 112 -1.54 21.04 13.46
C LEU A 112 -0.85 19.67 13.37
N GLY A 113 0.09 19.54 12.43
CA GLY A 113 0.90 18.33 12.28
C GLY A 113 1.97 18.15 13.35
N PRO A 114 2.76 17.06 13.31
CA PRO A 114 3.84 16.83 14.25
C PRO A 114 5.02 17.77 14.00
N TYR A 115 5.96 17.80 14.95
CA TYR A 115 7.27 18.44 14.81
C TYR A 115 7.97 17.98 13.53
N GLY A 116 7.93 16.67 13.25
CA GLY A 116 8.52 16.06 12.06
C GLY A 116 8.09 16.70 10.74
N ALA A 117 6.85 17.20 10.66
CA ALA A 117 6.35 17.88 9.45
C ALA A 117 6.99 19.25 9.22
N SER A 118 7.65 19.83 10.22
CA SER A 118 8.38 21.10 10.12
C SER A 118 9.87 20.93 9.80
N MET A 119 10.37 19.70 9.84
CA MET A 119 11.76 19.35 9.51
C MET A 119 12.01 19.39 7.99
N VAL A 120 13.28 19.43 7.60
CA VAL A 120 13.70 19.34 6.20
C VAL A 120 14.86 18.35 6.09
N PRO A 121 14.67 17.18 5.44
CA PRO A 121 13.39 16.65 4.93
C PRO A 121 12.40 16.31 6.06
N GLY A 122 11.10 16.29 5.76
CA GLY A 122 10.07 15.98 6.74
C GLY A 122 10.18 14.55 7.30
N GLN A 123 9.88 14.39 8.60
CA GLN A 123 10.03 13.14 9.35
C GLN A 123 8.71 12.69 10.02
N GLU A 124 7.57 13.20 9.58
CA GLU A 124 6.25 12.89 10.14
C GLU A 124 5.84 11.41 10.01
N TYR A 125 6.39 10.66 9.05
CA TYR A 125 6.13 9.22 8.90
C TYR A 125 7.19 8.32 9.54
N SER A 126 8.38 8.85 9.82
CA SER A 126 9.50 8.07 10.38
C SER A 126 9.63 8.20 11.89
N GLY A 127 9.17 9.32 12.46
CA GLY A 127 9.41 9.68 13.87
C GLY A 127 10.88 10.00 14.21
N LYS A 128 11.79 10.04 13.23
CA LYS A 128 13.23 10.23 13.44
C LYS A 128 13.58 11.72 13.53
N TYR A 129 13.44 12.29 14.73
CA TYR A 129 13.67 13.72 14.96
C TYR A 129 15.13 14.06 15.23
N ASP A 130 15.45 15.36 15.21
CA ASP A 130 16.78 15.83 15.58
C ASP A 130 17.02 15.78 17.09
N ALA A 131 18.29 15.86 17.48
CA ALA A 131 18.70 15.75 18.87
C ALA A 131 18.15 16.87 19.78
N GLU A 132 17.74 18.02 19.22
CA GLU A 132 17.15 19.11 20.01
C GLU A 132 15.69 18.79 20.39
N HIS A 133 14.99 18.01 19.56
CA HIS A 133 13.57 17.68 19.71
C HIS A 133 13.32 16.17 19.92
N ASP A 134 14.29 15.47 20.51
CA ASP A 134 14.19 14.02 20.76
C ASP A 134 13.66 13.67 22.17
N THR A 135 13.06 14.62 22.87
CA THR A 135 12.49 14.39 24.21
C THR A 135 11.09 14.98 24.32
N GLU A 136 10.26 14.40 25.19
CA GLU A 136 8.93 14.92 25.48
C GLU A 136 8.96 16.41 25.90
N GLU A 137 9.93 16.82 26.72
CA GLU A 137 9.99 18.20 27.21
C GLU A 137 10.34 19.19 26.10
N SER A 138 11.30 18.86 25.22
CA SER A 138 11.62 19.75 24.10
C SER A 138 10.48 19.82 23.09
N LEU A 139 9.80 18.70 22.81
CA LEU A 139 8.59 18.67 21.98
C LEU A 139 7.45 19.47 22.61
N TYR A 140 7.27 19.39 23.93
CA TYR A 140 6.26 20.16 24.66
C TYR A 140 6.50 21.66 24.52
N GLN A 141 7.74 22.12 24.71
CA GLN A 141 8.09 23.53 24.56
C GLN A 141 7.86 24.01 23.13
N TRP A 142 8.23 23.21 22.12
CA TRP A 142 8.02 23.54 20.71
C TRP A 142 6.54 23.67 20.37
N HIS A 143 5.70 22.70 20.74
CA HIS A 143 4.26 22.76 20.51
C HIS A 143 3.58 23.88 21.29
N LEU A 144 4.04 24.16 22.52
CA LEU A 144 3.53 25.28 23.32
C LEU A 144 3.86 26.63 22.66
N GLU A 145 5.08 26.80 22.13
CA GLU A 145 5.44 27.99 21.37
C GLU A 145 4.60 28.13 20.10
N ARG A 146 4.42 27.04 19.34
CA ARG A 146 3.57 27.02 18.15
C ARG A 146 2.14 27.45 18.48
N LEU A 147 1.54 26.89 19.52
CA LEU A 147 0.18 27.23 19.95
C LEU A 147 0.08 28.68 20.47
N ARG A 148 1.13 29.22 21.11
CA ARG A 148 1.16 30.64 21.53
C ARG A 148 1.06 31.62 20.36
N LEU A 149 1.47 31.25 19.16
CA LEU A 149 1.28 32.10 17.97
C LEU A 149 -0.21 32.34 17.69
N PHE A 150 -1.05 31.34 17.95
CA PHE A 150 -2.51 31.41 17.78
C PHE A 150 -3.19 32.22 18.88
N ALA A 151 -2.57 32.40 20.06
CA ALA A 151 -3.12 33.25 21.11
C ALA A 151 -3.24 34.73 20.69
N ALA A 152 -2.51 35.15 19.66
CA ALA A 152 -2.63 36.48 19.07
C ALA A 152 -3.72 36.59 18.00
N VAL A 153 -4.38 35.49 17.62
CA VAL A 153 -5.52 35.50 16.70
C VAL A 153 -6.77 35.92 17.47
N GLU A 154 -7.37 37.02 17.04
CA GLU A 154 -8.52 37.60 17.73
C GLU A 154 -9.71 36.63 17.76
N ARG A 155 -10.27 36.46 18.97
CA ARG A 155 -11.47 35.64 19.23
C ARG A 155 -11.37 34.20 18.70
N LEU A 156 -10.16 33.63 18.63
CA LEU A 156 -9.95 32.28 18.09
C LEU A 156 -10.88 31.22 18.69
N ARG A 157 -11.10 31.27 20.01
CA ARG A 157 -11.95 30.30 20.74
C ARG A 157 -13.42 30.33 20.31
N ASP A 158 -13.90 31.47 19.80
CA ASP A 158 -15.27 31.61 19.29
C ASP A 158 -15.39 31.11 17.85
N ARG A 159 -14.28 31.13 17.11
CA ARG A 159 -14.23 30.92 15.66
C ARG A 159 -13.96 29.46 15.29
N VAL A 160 -13.24 28.75 16.14
CA VAL A 160 -12.81 27.36 15.91
C VAL A 160 -13.51 26.43 16.89
N GLN A 161 -13.99 25.27 16.40
CA GLN A 161 -14.65 24.26 17.22
C GLN A 161 -13.75 23.09 17.59
N TYR A 162 -12.66 22.89 16.85
CA TYR A 162 -11.72 21.79 17.12
C TYR A 162 -10.26 22.19 17.01
N ILE A 163 -9.40 21.49 17.75
CA ILE A 163 -7.96 21.49 17.51
C ILE A 163 -7.59 20.07 17.09
N ALA A 164 -6.96 19.92 15.94
CA ALA A 164 -6.52 18.67 15.35
C ALA A 164 -5.01 18.55 15.49
N LEU A 165 -4.55 17.72 16.43
CA LEU A 165 -3.14 17.33 16.51
C LEU A 165 -2.99 15.99 15.80
N GLU A 166 -2.47 16.04 14.59
CA GLU A 166 -2.66 14.96 13.62
C GLU A 166 -1.35 14.45 13.03
N THR A 167 -1.36 13.22 12.52
CA THR A 167 -0.19 12.52 11.98
C THR A 167 0.94 12.34 13.00
N LEU A 168 0.63 12.18 14.29
CA LEU A 168 1.68 12.03 15.32
C LEU A 168 2.35 10.65 15.23
N PRO A 169 3.68 10.55 15.04
CA PRO A 169 4.38 9.28 14.87
C PRO A 169 5.11 8.78 16.13
N ARG A 170 5.00 9.49 17.26
CA ARG A 170 5.70 9.15 18.51
C ARG A 170 4.84 9.30 19.76
N LEU A 171 5.03 8.43 20.75
CA LEU A 171 4.32 8.48 22.04
C LEU A 171 4.66 9.72 22.88
N ASP A 172 5.93 10.10 22.91
CA ASP A 172 6.36 11.27 23.68
C ASP A 172 5.79 12.56 23.09
N GLU A 173 5.67 12.65 21.78
CA GLU A 173 4.98 13.76 21.14
C GLU A 173 3.49 13.81 21.47
N ILE A 174 2.79 12.67 21.50
CA ILE A 174 1.38 12.58 21.93
C ILE A 174 1.21 13.19 23.33
N ARG A 175 2.09 12.84 24.29
CA ARG A 175 2.04 13.41 25.64
C ARG A 175 2.40 14.90 25.64
N ALA A 176 3.44 15.29 24.89
CA ALA A 176 3.86 16.68 24.75
C ALA A 176 2.74 17.60 24.25
N VAL A 177 1.96 17.19 23.25
CA VAL A 177 0.87 18.01 22.71
C VAL A 177 -0.28 18.16 23.72
N ARG A 178 -0.60 17.10 24.48
CA ARG A 178 -1.60 17.16 25.55
C ARG A 178 -1.22 18.18 26.63
N ARG A 179 0.07 18.21 27.00
CA ARG A 179 0.65 19.19 27.93
C ARG A 179 0.58 20.60 27.36
N ALA A 180 0.96 20.79 26.10
CA ALA A 180 0.99 22.09 25.44
C ALA A 180 -0.41 22.73 25.34
N VAL A 181 -1.42 21.95 24.95
CA VAL A 181 -2.81 22.39 24.86
C VAL A 181 -3.36 22.76 26.24
N GLN A 182 -3.09 21.94 27.27
CA GLN A 182 -3.47 22.20 28.65
C GLN A 182 -2.84 23.51 29.17
N ALA A 183 -1.54 23.68 28.96
CA ALA A 183 -0.78 24.84 29.44
C ALA A 183 -1.25 26.17 28.81
N LEU A 184 -1.68 26.14 27.54
CA LEU A 184 -2.25 27.34 26.90
C LEU A 184 -3.71 27.59 27.30
N GLY A 185 -4.40 26.56 27.83
CA GLY A 185 -5.78 26.64 28.28
C GLY A 185 -6.77 26.99 27.16
N VAL A 186 -6.42 26.68 25.90
CA VAL A 186 -7.24 26.99 24.71
C VAL A 186 -8.38 26.00 24.51
N ALA A 187 -8.18 24.73 24.88
CA ALA A 187 -9.21 23.69 24.87
C ALA A 187 -9.51 23.31 26.33
N THR A 188 -10.79 23.32 26.70
CA THR A 188 -11.25 22.77 27.99
C THR A 188 -12.51 21.93 27.75
N GLU A 189 -12.78 20.96 28.63
CA GLU A 189 -13.99 20.13 28.54
C GLU A 189 -15.30 20.94 28.60
N GLU A 190 -15.26 22.11 29.23
CA GLU A 190 -16.43 22.95 29.52
C GLU A 190 -16.59 24.13 28.54
N ALA A 191 -15.50 24.61 27.92
CA ALA A 191 -15.49 25.76 27.01
C ALA A 191 -14.30 25.76 26.01
N GLY A 192 -14.55 26.23 24.78
CA GLY A 192 -13.54 26.32 23.73
C GLY A 192 -13.53 25.13 22.76
N PRO A 193 -12.56 25.09 21.83
CA PRO A 193 -12.46 24.02 20.85
C PRO A 193 -12.12 22.67 21.49
N ARG A 194 -12.67 21.59 20.94
CA ARG A 194 -12.41 20.21 21.35
C ARG A 194 -11.13 19.69 20.70
N LEU A 195 -10.24 19.10 21.49
CA LEU A 195 -9.03 18.47 20.98
C LEU A 195 -9.33 17.08 20.42
N TRP A 196 -8.81 16.75 19.24
CA TRP A 196 -8.56 15.36 18.88
C TRP A 196 -7.08 15.13 18.60
N ILE A 197 -6.65 13.88 18.80
CA ILE A 197 -5.30 13.42 18.45
C ILE A 197 -5.42 12.25 17.49
N SER A 198 -4.71 12.31 16.37
CA SER A 198 -4.63 11.18 15.43
C SER A 198 -3.17 10.82 15.11
N CYS A 199 -2.96 9.52 14.94
CA CYS A 199 -1.65 8.94 14.66
C CYS A 199 -1.55 8.40 13.24
N VAL A 200 -0.31 8.15 12.82
CA VAL A 200 0.04 7.60 11.51
C VAL A 200 0.62 6.19 11.64
N PHE A 201 0.26 5.28 10.75
CA PHE A 201 0.72 3.90 10.75
C PHE A 201 1.25 3.49 9.35
N PRO A 202 2.43 4.02 8.95
CA PRO A 202 2.91 3.90 7.56
C PRO A 202 3.64 2.59 7.25
N GLY A 203 4.20 1.91 8.26
CA GLY A 203 4.88 0.63 8.07
C GLY A 203 3.91 -0.52 7.82
N GLU A 204 4.43 -1.71 7.50
CA GLU A 204 3.59 -2.92 7.37
C GLU A 204 3.08 -3.43 8.73
N SER A 205 3.82 -3.15 9.81
CA SER A 205 3.30 -3.37 11.17
C SER A 205 2.20 -2.37 11.52
N GLU A 206 1.34 -2.75 12.44
CA GLU A 206 0.30 -1.88 13.01
C GLU A 206 0.82 -1.05 14.20
N ASP A 207 2.14 -1.01 14.40
CA ASP A 207 2.79 -0.22 15.44
C ASP A 207 3.01 1.22 14.98
N LEU A 208 3.12 2.12 15.95
CA LEU A 208 3.51 3.51 15.71
C LEU A 208 4.96 3.56 15.18
N PRO A 209 5.37 4.55 14.35
CA PRO A 209 6.74 4.61 13.81
C PRO A 209 7.88 4.56 14.82
N ASP A 210 7.65 4.99 16.06
CA ASP A 210 8.63 4.86 17.15
C ASP A 210 8.74 3.45 17.75
N GLY A 211 7.98 2.49 17.21
CA GLY A 211 7.92 1.08 17.64
C GLY A 211 6.86 0.79 18.71
N SER A 212 6.05 1.77 19.09
CA SER A 212 5.07 1.61 20.16
C SER A 212 3.81 0.88 19.73
N THR A 213 3.29 0.05 20.62
CA THR A 213 2.07 -0.72 20.38
C THR A 213 0.82 0.14 20.53
N ILE A 214 -0.30 -0.29 19.93
CA ILE A 214 -1.59 0.41 20.05
C ILE A 214 -2.04 0.60 21.51
N ASP A 215 -1.80 -0.40 22.37
CA ASP A 215 -2.12 -0.27 23.80
C ASP A 215 -1.35 0.92 24.44
N GLN A 216 -0.07 1.10 24.09
CA GLN A 216 0.74 2.22 24.58
C GLN A 216 0.30 3.56 23.97
N VAL A 217 -0.12 3.56 22.70
CA VAL A 217 -0.65 4.75 22.01
C VAL A 217 -1.92 5.24 22.69
N VAL A 218 -2.88 4.35 22.97
CA VAL A 218 -4.12 4.69 23.64
C VAL A 218 -3.87 5.16 25.08
N GLU A 219 -2.95 4.52 25.81
CA GLU A 219 -2.52 5.00 27.13
C GLU A 219 -1.90 6.41 27.05
N ALA A 220 -1.05 6.68 26.07
CA ALA A 220 -0.46 8.00 25.89
C ALA A 220 -1.49 9.08 25.52
N MET A 221 -2.58 8.71 24.82
CA MET A 221 -3.65 9.64 24.46
C MET A 221 -4.64 9.90 25.60
N LEU A 222 -5.09 8.86 26.31
CA LEU A 222 -6.22 8.92 27.24
C LEU A 222 -5.84 8.69 28.71
N GLY A 223 -4.66 8.13 28.96
CA GLY A 223 -4.16 7.84 30.30
C GLY A 223 -4.04 9.11 31.14
N ASN A 224 -4.14 8.93 32.46
CA ASN A 224 -4.12 10.04 33.40
C ASN A 224 -2.80 10.81 33.36
N MET A 225 -2.88 12.12 33.16
CA MET A 225 -1.75 13.04 33.21
C MET A 225 -2.14 14.27 34.00
N SER A 226 -1.33 14.67 34.99
CA SER A 226 -1.64 15.80 35.86
C SER A 226 -1.52 17.16 35.16
N ASP A 227 -0.68 17.25 34.14
CA ASP A 227 -0.37 18.47 33.41
C ASP A 227 -0.76 18.42 31.93
N GLY A 228 -1.59 17.45 31.51
CA GLY A 228 -2.09 17.35 30.14
C GLY A 228 -3.58 17.07 30.06
N CYS A 229 -4.21 17.62 29.03
CA CYS A 229 -5.63 17.44 28.78
C CYS A 229 -5.94 16.04 28.24
N ILE A 230 -7.20 15.61 28.37
CA ILE A 230 -7.70 14.40 27.71
C ILE A 230 -8.36 14.85 26.39
N PRO A 231 -7.98 14.28 25.23
CA PRO A 231 -8.60 14.62 23.97
C PRO A 231 -10.05 14.13 23.91
N TRP A 232 -10.92 14.91 23.30
CA TRP A 232 -12.32 14.53 23.03
C TRP A 232 -12.42 13.40 22.00
N GLY A 233 -11.48 13.33 21.06
CA GLY A 233 -11.42 12.28 20.05
C GLY A 233 -10.01 11.74 19.84
N ILE A 234 -9.94 10.47 19.44
CA ILE A 234 -8.69 9.82 19.06
C ILE A 234 -8.87 9.06 17.74
N GLY A 235 -7.79 8.80 17.03
CA GLY A 235 -7.85 7.87 15.91
C GLY A 235 -6.63 7.90 15.01
N MET A 236 -6.86 7.80 13.71
CA MET A 236 -5.81 7.56 12.73
C MET A 236 -6.07 8.35 11.45
N ASN A 237 -4.98 8.88 10.91
CA ASN A 237 -4.98 9.59 9.65
C ASN A 237 -3.69 9.30 8.89
N CYS A 238 -3.65 9.69 7.62
CA CYS A 238 -2.50 9.46 6.75
C CYS A 238 -2.03 7.99 6.71
N THR A 239 -3.00 7.08 6.78
CA THR A 239 -2.78 5.64 6.93
C THR A 239 -3.52 4.92 5.80
N LYS A 240 -2.91 3.87 5.25
CA LYS A 240 -3.48 3.07 4.16
C LYS A 240 -4.84 2.47 4.55
N MET A 241 -5.81 2.57 3.65
CA MET A 241 -7.21 2.10 3.86
C MET A 241 -7.31 0.65 4.35
N HIS A 242 -6.51 -0.27 3.80
CA HIS A 242 -6.60 -1.70 4.13
C HIS A 242 -6.21 -2.02 5.58
N LYS A 243 -5.45 -1.14 6.25
CA LYS A 243 -5.04 -1.33 7.65
C LYS A 243 -6.13 -0.94 8.64
N LEU A 244 -7.10 -0.11 8.23
CA LEU A 244 -8.10 0.46 9.13
C LEU A 244 -8.90 -0.58 9.92
N PRO A 245 -9.41 -1.68 9.32
CA PRO A 245 -10.21 -2.64 10.08
C PRO A 245 -9.46 -3.27 11.25
N GLY A 246 -8.16 -3.59 11.07
CA GLY A 246 -7.30 -4.16 12.11
C GLY A 246 -6.96 -3.14 13.20
N LEU A 247 -6.52 -1.95 12.78
CA LEU A 247 -6.21 -0.85 13.69
C LEU A 247 -7.42 -0.42 14.52
N ILE A 248 -8.60 -0.28 13.92
CA ILE A 248 -9.83 0.10 14.64
C ILE A 248 -10.13 -0.91 15.76
N ARG A 249 -10.09 -2.21 15.48
CA ARG A 249 -10.31 -3.25 16.50
C ARG A 249 -9.29 -3.15 17.64
N LYS A 250 -8.00 -2.95 17.32
CA LYS A 250 -6.96 -2.79 18.34
C LYS A 250 -7.16 -1.54 19.20
N PHE A 251 -7.59 -0.43 18.60
CA PHE A 251 -7.95 0.78 19.35
C PHE A 251 -9.17 0.55 20.24
N GLU A 252 -10.21 -0.13 19.74
CA GLU A 252 -11.40 -0.50 20.53
C GLU A 252 -11.01 -1.37 21.74
N ASP A 253 -10.19 -2.39 21.52
CA ASP A 253 -9.69 -3.28 22.57
C ASP A 253 -8.86 -2.52 23.61
N ALA A 254 -7.93 -1.67 23.16
CA ALA A 254 -7.08 -0.88 24.02
C ALA A 254 -7.87 0.13 24.88
N VAL A 255 -8.86 0.82 24.28
CA VAL A 255 -9.76 1.71 25.01
C VAL A 255 -10.61 0.91 26.01
N GLY A 256 -11.08 -0.28 25.65
CA GLY A 256 -11.81 -1.18 26.53
C GLY A 256 -10.98 -1.62 27.75
N LYS A 257 -9.71 -2.01 27.54
CA LYS A 257 -8.76 -2.34 28.62
C LYS A 257 -8.54 -1.14 29.54
N LEU A 258 -8.30 0.04 28.97
CA LEU A 258 -8.07 1.26 29.75
C LEU A 258 -9.29 1.64 30.58
N GLN A 259 -10.50 1.64 29.99
CA GLN A 259 -11.75 1.90 30.68
C GLN A 259 -11.99 0.95 31.86
N ALA A 260 -11.59 -0.32 31.72
CA ALA A 260 -11.70 -1.32 32.78
C ALA A 260 -10.69 -1.09 33.91
N ALA A 261 -9.47 -0.64 33.59
CA ALA A 261 -8.41 -0.38 34.56
C ALA A 261 -8.59 0.96 35.29
N THR A 262 -8.92 2.02 34.55
CA THR A 262 -9.15 3.38 35.04
C THR A 262 -10.37 3.94 34.33
N PRO A 263 -11.52 4.08 35.00
CA PRO A 263 -12.74 4.56 34.35
C PRO A 263 -12.53 5.93 33.69
N LEU A 264 -12.68 6.01 32.37
CA LEU A 264 -12.66 7.28 31.66
C LEU A 264 -13.94 8.05 31.99
N HIS A 265 -13.82 9.38 32.08
CA HIS A 265 -14.96 10.26 32.28
C HIS A 265 -15.95 10.20 31.11
N SER A 266 -15.44 10.02 29.88
CA SER A 266 -16.24 9.80 28.67
C SER A 266 -15.47 8.93 27.67
N ILE A 267 -16.21 8.13 26.90
CA ILE A 267 -15.65 7.39 25.77
C ILE A 267 -15.24 8.40 24.67
N PRO A 268 -14.02 8.32 24.13
CA PRO A 268 -13.56 9.25 23.10
C PRO A 268 -14.31 9.04 21.78
N THR A 269 -14.39 10.09 20.97
CA THR A 269 -14.88 9.99 19.59
C THR A 269 -13.80 9.38 18.70
N LEU A 270 -14.15 8.42 17.85
CA LEU A 270 -13.26 7.89 16.82
C LEU A 270 -13.16 8.88 15.66
N VAL A 271 -11.95 9.28 15.29
CA VAL A 271 -11.69 10.20 14.17
C VAL A 271 -10.85 9.46 13.12
N LEU A 272 -11.38 9.34 11.90
CA LEU A 272 -10.74 8.60 10.79
C LEU A 272 -10.72 9.47 9.53
N TYR A 273 -9.53 9.66 8.98
CA TYR A 273 -9.33 10.29 7.67
C TYR A 273 -8.05 9.71 7.05
N PRO A 274 -8.14 8.45 6.59
CA PRO A 274 -7.04 7.73 5.96
C PRO A 274 -6.59 8.41 4.66
N ASP A 275 -5.52 7.89 4.08
CA ASP A 275 -5.14 8.30 2.73
C ASP A 275 -6.26 7.90 1.76
N GLY A 276 -6.86 8.91 1.11
CA GLY A 276 -7.84 8.73 0.05
C GLY A 276 -7.22 8.29 -1.28
N THR A 277 -5.99 7.78 -1.24
CA THR A 277 -5.17 7.51 -2.41
C THR A 277 -5.28 6.05 -2.82
N ASN A 278 -5.13 5.79 -4.12
CA ASN A 278 -5.09 4.44 -4.69
C ASN A 278 -3.69 3.80 -4.52
N GLY A 279 -3.09 3.90 -3.33
CA GLY A 279 -1.74 3.36 -3.04
C GLY A 279 -0.58 4.36 -3.11
N GLU A 280 -0.88 5.63 -3.34
CA GLU A 280 0.09 6.73 -3.42
C GLU A 280 0.63 7.06 -2.01
N VAL A 281 1.95 7.24 -1.86
CA VAL A 281 2.63 7.52 -0.59
C VAL A 281 3.10 8.98 -0.62
N TYR A 282 2.71 9.76 0.38
CA TYR A 282 3.18 11.14 0.45
C TYR A 282 4.70 11.21 0.71
N ASN A 283 5.47 11.69 -0.26
CA ASN A 283 6.90 11.84 -0.11
C ASN A 283 7.24 13.18 0.56
N THR A 284 7.78 13.11 1.78
CA THR A 284 8.11 14.30 2.60
C THR A 284 9.30 15.11 2.09
N THR A 285 10.09 14.54 1.17
CA THR A 285 11.23 15.20 0.53
C THR A 285 10.76 16.05 -0.63
N THR A 286 9.91 15.50 -1.50
CA THR A 286 9.38 16.15 -2.72
C THR A 286 8.10 16.93 -2.50
N LYS A 287 7.40 16.68 -1.38
CA LYS A 287 6.15 17.34 -1.00
C LYS A 287 5.04 17.18 -2.04
N GLN A 288 5.02 16.04 -2.71
CA GLN A 288 3.95 15.63 -3.60
C GLN A 288 3.37 14.31 -3.10
N TRP A 289 2.09 14.08 -3.40
CA TRP A 289 1.59 12.71 -3.41
C TRP A 289 2.28 12.01 -4.55
N GLU A 290 3.29 11.24 -4.18
CA GLU A 290 3.96 10.40 -5.13
C GLU A 290 3.25 9.06 -5.05
N GLU A 291 2.60 8.72 -6.15
CA GLU A 291 2.66 7.33 -6.54
C GLU A 291 4.14 6.98 -6.53
N PRO A 292 4.61 6.04 -5.67
CA PRO A 292 6.00 5.61 -5.77
C PRO A 292 6.20 5.28 -7.25
N ASP A 293 7.07 6.02 -7.97
CA ASP A 293 7.21 6.31 -9.44
C ASP A 293 6.47 5.43 -10.50
N HIS A 294 5.38 4.75 -10.17
CA HIS A 294 4.98 3.43 -10.67
C HIS A 294 3.47 3.33 -10.90
N MET A 295 2.65 4.25 -10.36
CA MET A 295 1.18 4.15 -10.33
C MET A 295 0.40 5.24 -11.10
N ALA A 296 1.07 6.26 -11.69
CA ALA A 296 0.46 7.45 -12.36
C ALA A 296 -0.47 7.23 -13.56
N GLY A 297 -0.72 5.98 -13.93
CA GLY A 297 -1.73 5.62 -14.91
C GLY A 297 -3.07 5.15 -14.34
N GLU A 298 -3.14 4.72 -13.07
CA GLU A 298 -4.30 3.99 -12.55
C GLU A 298 -5.42 4.88 -11.98
N THR A 299 -5.06 6.01 -11.36
CA THR A 299 -5.98 6.85 -10.59
C THR A 299 -7.07 7.52 -11.45
N GLN A 300 -6.77 7.81 -12.72
CA GLN A 300 -7.71 8.45 -13.64
C GLN A 300 -8.87 7.53 -14.09
N LEU A 301 -8.69 6.19 -14.00
CA LEU A 301 -9.67 5.21 -14.47
C LEU A 301 -10.69 4.81 -13.37
N LYS A 302 -10.25 4.78 -12.10
CA LYS A 302 -11.11 4.45 -10.93
C LYS A 302 -12.16 5.53 -10.65
N LEU A 303 -11.82 6.81 -10.85
CA LEU A 303 -12.75 7.95 -10.69
C LEU A 303 -13.94 7.90 -11.67
N GLN A 304 -13.76 7.34 -12.87
CA GLN A 304 -14.83 7.13 -13.84
C GLN A 304 -15.81 6.00 -13.46
N ILE A 305 -15.36 5.04 -12.65
CA ILE A 305 -16.16 3.87 -12.24
C ILE A 305 -17.03 4.23 -11.03
N MET A 306 -16.47 4.90 -10.02
CA MET A 306 -17.19 5.28 -8.79
C MET A 306 -18.34 6.28 -9.01
N ALA A 307 -18.26 7.11 -10.06
CA ALA A 307 -19.36 8.01 -10.44
C ALA A 307 -20.62 7.26 -10.94
N SER A 308 -20.48 5.98 -11.33
CA SER A 308 -21.58 5.17 -11.87
C SER A 308 -22.34 4.34 -10.82
N GLU A 309 -21.82 4.25 -9.58
CA GLU A 309 -22.31 3.31 -8.56
C GLU A 309 -23.20 3.94 -7.46
N ARG A 310 -23.44 5.26 -7.48
CA ARG A 310 -24.33 5.97 -6.52
C ARG A 310 -25.83 5.65 -6.65
N GLY A 311 -26.19 4.57 -7.32
CA GLY A 311 -27.57 4.20 -7.61
C GLY A 311 -27.88 2.74 -7.33
N GLN A 312 -27.70 2.24 -6.10
CA GLN A 312 -28.53 1.17 -5.52
C GLN A 312 -28.16 0.85 -4.07
N THR A 313 -29.16 0.94 -3.18
CA THR A 313 -29.10 0.65 -1.74
C THR A 313 -29.59 -0.76 -1.40
N ASN A 314 -29.06 -1.26 -0.26
CA ASN A 314 -29.71 -2.02 0.83
C ASN A 314 -29.74 -3.57 0.86
N ALA A 315 -29.15 -4.10 1.95
CA ALA A 315 -29.76 -4.87 3.05
C ALA A 315 -29.19 -6.28 3.32
N GLY A 316 -28.83 -6.54 4.60
CA GLY A 316 -28.79 -7.89 5.17
C GLY A 316 -27.75 -8.13 6.26
N THR A 317 -28.08 -7.83 7.52
CA THR A 317 -27.33 -8.22 8.74
C THR A 317 -27.77 -9.60 9.25
N ALA A 318 -26.84 -10.46 9.69
CA ALA A 318 -27.10 -11.56 10.63
C ALA A 318 -25.88 -11.89 11.50
N ASN A 319 -26.15 -12.08 12.80
CA ASN A 319 -25.24 -12.29 13.93
C ASN A 319 -24.57 -13.68 13.95
N LEU A 320 -23.37 -13.79 14.54
CA LEU A 320 -22.84 -15.04 15.10
C LEU A 320 -22.36 -14.85 16.54
N SER A 321 -22.70 -15.85 17.35
CA SER A 321 -22.45 -16.00 18.78
C SER A 321 -21.12 -16.66 19.11
N THR A 322 -20.63 -16.33 20.30
CA THR A 322 -19.44 -16.78 21.07
C THR A 322 -19.30 -18.30 21.32
N ALA A 323 -18.05 -18.78 21.31
CA ALA A 323 -17.50 -19.92 22.09
C ALA A 323 -15.95 -19.86 22.04
N THR A 324 -15.26 -19.34 23.08
CA THR A 324 -14.60 -20.01 24.23
C THR A 324 -13.27 -20.74 23.94
N ASP A 325 -12.20 -20.12 24.49
CA ASP A 325 -10.89 -20.61 24.97
C ASP A 325 -10.59 -22.11 24.96
N TRP A 326 -9.38 -22.44 24.48
CA TRP A 326 -8.52 -23.49 25.04
C TRP A 326 -7.03 -23.11 24.94
N ASP A 327 -6.38 -23.12 26.10
CA ASP A 327 -4.95 -22.91 26.36
C ASP A 327 -4.02 -23.84 25.56
N LEU A 328 -2.87 -23.33 25.12
CA LEU A 328 -1.70 -24.16 24.81
C LEU A 328 -0.39 -23.45 25.18
N ASP A 329 -0.01 -23.60 26.45
CA ASP A 329 1.32 -23.32 26.96
C ASP A 329 2.28 -24.50 26.64
N SER A 330 3.56 -24.16 26.47
CA SER A 330 4.77 -25.01 26.58
C SER A 330 5.26 -25.77 25.34
N ALA A 331 6.23 -25.19 24.60
CA ALA A 331 7.54 -25.81 24.34
C ALA A 331 8.52 -24.82 23.66
N ILE A 332 9.33 -24.10 24.42
CA ILE A 332 10.59 -23.48 23.92
C ILE A 332 11.70 -23.89 24.89
N ASP A 333 12.47 -24.91 24.50
CA ASP A 333 13.81 -25.14 25.04
C ASP A 333 14.62 -25.97 24.04
N SER A 334 15.34 -25.32 23.11
CA SER A 334 16.59 -25.79 22.47
C SER A 334 17.08 -24.93 21.28
N ALA A 335 17.14 -23.59 21.38
CA ALA A 335 17.47 -22.71 20.24
C ALA A 335 18.84 -21.99 20.32
N SER A 336 19.82 -22.48 21.10
CA SER A 336 21.08 -21.74 21.30
C SER A 336 22.17 -21.97 20.25
N ASP A 337 22.01 -22.89 19.28
CA ASP A 337 23.04 -23.19 18.26
C ASP A 337 22.63 -22.91 16.80
N MET A 338 21.40 -22.43 16.55
CA MET A 338 20.90 -22.13 15.19
C MET A 338 21.06 -20.66 14.78
N SER A 339 21.27 -19.72 15.70
CA SER A 339 21.18 -18.28 15.44
C SER A 339 22.28 -17.71 14.53
N SER A 340 23.47 -18.33 14.49
CA SER A 340 24.59 -17.82 13.69
C SER A 340 24.45 -18.14 12.20
N TYR A 341 23.89 -19.30 11.85
CA TYR A 341 23.62 -19.71 10.46
C TYR A 341 22.43 -18.96 9.85
N THR A 342 21.38 -18.68 10.63
CA THR A 342 20.21 -17.91 10.14
C THR A 342 20.60 -16.47 9.82
N THR A 343 21.47 -15.85 10.64
CA THR A 343 21.87 -14.45 10.48
C THR A 343 22.73 -14.22 9.22
N SER A 344 23.60 -15.15 8.84
CA SER A 344 24.40 -15.05 7.60
C SER A 344 23.56 -15.26 6.33
N LEU A 345 22.63 -16.23 6.35
CA LEU A 345 21.69 -16.49 5.27
C LEU A 345 20.72 -15.31 5.06
N LEU A 346 20.16 -14.76 6.14
CA LEU A 346 19.31 -13.56 6.09
C LEU A 346 20.05 -12.38 5.43
N ARG A 347 21.31 -12.14 5.80
CA ARG A 347 22.12 -11.06 5.21
C ARG A 347 22.41 -11.24 3.72
N GLU A 348 22.62 -12.48 3.27
CA GLU A 348 22.88 -12.79 1.86
C GLU A 348 21.61 -12.66 1.01
N VAL A 349 20.45 -12.99 1.59
CA VAL A 349 19.14 -12.92 0.92
C VAL A 349 18.57 -11.49 0.88
N THR A 350 18.83 -10.65 1.90
CA THR A 350 18.27 -9.28 1.97
C THR A 350 19.16 -8.19 1.35
N ASN A 351 20.32 -8.53 0.79
CA ASN A 351 21.25 -7.54 0.20
C ASN A 351 20.88 -7.18 -1.25
N TYR A 352 19.67 -6.66 -1.43
CA TYR A 352 19.06 -6.41 -2.73
C TYR A 352 19.94 -5.57 -3.66
N LYS A 353 19.84 -5.85 -4.95
CA LYS A 353 20.55 -5.12 -6.00
C LYS A 353 19.64 -4.10 -6.65
N TYR A 354 20.21 -2.97 -7.02
CA TYR A 354 19.48 -1.92 -7.72
C TYR A 354 20.15 -1.67 -9.07
N GLU A 355 19.41 -1.84 -10.16
CA GLU A 355 19.82 -1.47 -11.51
C GLU A 355 18.65 -0.83 -12.25
N ASN A 356 18.92 0.14 -13.11
CA ASN A 356 17.89 0.82 -13.91
C ASN A 356 16.70 1.38 -13.10
N GLY A 357 16.92 1.72 -11.82
CA GLY A 357 15.86 2.21 -10.91
C GLY A 357 14.97 1.12 -10.30
N ARG A 358 15.28 -0.16 -10.51
CA ARG A 358 14.50 -1.31 -10.04
C ARG A 358 15.28 -2.16 -9.04
N ARG A 359 14.59 -2.84 -8.11
CA ARG A 359 15.17 -3.74 -7.11
C ARG A 359 15.14 -5.19 -7.60
N TYR A 360 16.26 -5.89 -7.46
CA TYR A 360 16.45 -7.28 -7.86
C TYR A 360 17.01 -8.13 -6.71
N HIS A 361 16.79 -9.43 -6.84
CA HIS A 361 17.17 -10.50 -5.93
C HIS A 361 18.68 -10.52 -5.61
N ALA A 362 19.01 -10.72 -4.33
CA ALA A 362 20.39 -10.86 -3.86
C ALA A 362 20.87 -12.32 -3.84
N TYR A 363 19.97 -13.24 -3.45
CA TYR A 363 20.21 -14.67 -3.43
C TYR A 363 20.28 -15.22 -4.87
N ARG A 364 21.37 -15.94 -5.20
CA ARG A 364 21.72 -16.35 -6.58
C ARG A 364 21.76 -15.19 -7.58
N GLU A 365 22.54 -14.17 -7.23
CA GLU A 365 22.77 -12.96 -8.03
C GLU A 365 22.91 -13.27 -9.53
N GLY A 366 22.07 -12.63 -10.35
CA GLY A 366 22.10 -12.76 -11.80
C GLY A 366 21.34 -13.95 -12.40
N ALA A 367 20.80 -14.87 -11.58
CA ALA A 367 20.03 -16.03 -12.06
C ALA A 367 18.57 -15.71 -12.41
N TYR A 368 18.09 -14.52 -12.06
CA TYR A 368 16.72 -14.06 -12.31
C TYR A 368 16.73 -12.62 -12.84
N VAL A 369 15.87 -12.34 -13.82
CA VAL A 369 15.85 -11.10 -14.59
C VAL A 369 14.65 -10.22 -14.29
N LEU A 370 13.69 -10.68 -13.49
CA LEU A 370 12.58 -9.84 -13.06
C LEU A 370 12.90 -9.18 -11.71
N PRO A 371 12.46 -7.93 -11.53
CA PRO A 371 12.59 -7.23 -10.27
C PRO A 371 11.69 -7.84 -9.18
N ASN A 372 11.99 -7.56 -7.92
CA ASN A 372 11.17 -7.91 -6.74
C ASN A 372 10.80 -6.67 -5.91
N ASP A 373 10.91 -5.48 -6.52
CA ASP A 373 10.37 -4.24 -5.95
C ASP A 373 8.84 -4.27 -5.88
N GLU A 374 8.32 -3.30 -5.15
CA GLU A 374 6.91 -3.09 -4.87
C GLU A 374 6.10 -2.97 -6.19
N GLN A 375 6.66 -2.33 -7.22
CA GLN A 375 6.03 -2.25 -8.55
C GLN A 375 5.79 -3.63 -9.19
N ASP A 376 6.72 -4.57 -9.06
CA ASP A 376 6.51 -5.90 -9.60
C ASP A 376 5.56 -6.74 -8.75
N GLN A 377 5.54 -6.50 -7.44
CA GLN A 377 4.59 -7.14 -6.52
C GLN A 377 3.15 -6.71 -6.83
N ASP A 378 2.90 -5.41 -7.01
CA ASP A 378 1.58 -4.89 -7.40
C ASP A 378 1.12 -5.48 -8.74
N ARG A 379 2.04 -5.62 -9.70
CA ARG A 379 1.77 -6.29 -10.97
C ARG A 379 1.35 -7.75 -10.78
N GLN A 380 2.03 -8.50 -9.90
CA GLN A 380 1.67 -9.88 -9.59
C GLN A 380 0.29 -9.99 -8.93
N ASP A 381 -0.04 -9.05 -8.04
CA ASP A 381 -1.35 -9.00 -7.38
C ASP A 381 -2.47 -8.65 -8.37
N LEU A 382 -2.23 -7.76 -9.33
CA LEU A 382 -3.15 -7.51 -10.45
C LEU A 382 -3.39 -8.77 -11.30
N LEU A 383 -2.33 -9.52 -11.62
CA LEU A 383 -2.45 -10.78 -12.36
C LEU A 383 -3.23 -11.83 -11.56
N HIS A 384 -3.09 -11.85 -10.24
CA HIS A 384 -3.90 -12.69 -9.37
C HIS A 384 -5.38 -12.28 -9.40
N HIS A 385 -5.68 -10.98 -9.30
CA HIS A 385 -7.05 -10.48 -9.41
C HIS A 385 -7.69 -10.82 -10.78
N ILE A 386 -6.95 -10.66 -11.87
CA ILE A 386 -7.40 -11.03 -13.22
C ILE A 386 -7.75 -12.51 -13.29
N ARG A 387 -6.94 -13.39 -12.70
CA ARG A 387 -7.26 -14.83 -12.61
C ARG A 387 -8.53 -15.08 -11.80
N GLY A 388 -8.71 -14.37 -10.69
CA GLY A 388 -9.95 -14.40 -9.93
C GLY A 388 -11.17 -14.04 -10.78
N LEU A 389 -11.08 -12.99 -11.61
CA LEU A 389 -12.15 -12.64 -12.55
C LEU A 389 -12.36 -13.73 -13.61
N LEU A 390 -11.29 -14.26 -14.20
CA LEU A 390 -11.36 -15.31 -15.23
C LEU A 390 -12.05 -16.57 -14.70
N LEU A 391 -11.70 -16.97 -13.48
CA LEU A 391 -12.13 -18.21 -12.83
C LEU A 391 -13.39 -18.04 -11.94
N ASP A 392 -14.04 -16.87 -12.00
CA ASP A 392 -15.23 -16.54 -11.20
C ASP A 392 -15.00 -16.74 -9.68
N GLY A 393 -13.86 -16.26 -9.19
CA GLY A 393 -13.44 -16.30 -7.79
C GLY A 393 -12.72 -17.59 -7.36
N LYS A 394 -12.60 -18.59 -8.25
CA LYS A 394 -11.85 -19.81 -7.94
C LYS A 394 -10.34 -19.60 -8.10
N LEU A 395 -9.54 -20.38 -7.38
CA LEU A 395 -8.08 -20.28 -7.37
C LEU A 395 -7.38 -21.27 -8.31
N PHE A 396 -8.07 -22.35 -8.70
CA PHE A 396 -7.50 -23.47 -9.46
C PHE A 396 -8.57 -24.17 -10.32
N LYS A 397 -8.12 -24.96 -11.29
CA LYS A 397 -8.97 -25.77 -12.18
C LYS A 397 -8.93 -27.27 -11.83
N ALA A 398 -7.82 -27.74 -11.26
CA ALA A 398 -7.59 -29.12 -10.91
C ALA A 398 -8.65 -29.63 -9.92
N PRO A 399 -9.16 -30.86 -10.09
CA PRO A 399 -10.22 -31.41 -9.23
C PRO A 399 -9.67 -31.92 -7.89
N ILE A 400 -8.95 -31.06 -7.15
CA ILE A 400 -8.16 -31.42 -5.96
C ILE A 400 -8.99 -31.91 -4.78
N GLU A 401 -10.30 -31.64 -4.76
CA GLU A 401 -11.22 -32.21 -3.76
C GLU A 401 -11.24 -33.75 -3.80
N LYS A 402 -10.94 -34.33 -4.97
CA LYS A 402 -10.83 -35.79 -5.17
C LYS A 402 -9.48 -36.35 -4.73
N ALA A 403 -8.49 -35.50 -4.47
CA ALA A 403 -7.16 -35.93 -4.07
C ALA A 403 -7.15 -36.55 -2.66
N SER A 404 -8.11 -36.19 -1.81
CA SER A 404 -8.24 -36.80 -0.49
C SER A 404 -9.01 -38.12 -0.54
N THR A 405 -8.44 -39.14 0.11
CA THR A 405 -9.07 -40.45 0.28
C THR A 405 -10.29 -40.43 1.21
N ASP A 406 -10.47 -39.36 2.01
CA ASP A 406 -11.57 -39.20 2.96
C ASP A 406 -12.61 -38.14 2.56
N GLY A 407 -12.44 -37.47 1.41
CA GLY A 407 -13.35 -36.45 0.89
C GLY A 407 -13.30 -35.08 1.58
N ASN A 408 -12.32 -34.81 2.45
CA ASN A 408 -12.21 -33.55 3.20
C ASN A 408 -11.30 -32.48 2.54
N GLY A 409 -10.99 -32.61 1.24
CA GLY A 409 -10.06 -31.72 0.54
C GLY A 409 -8.58 -32.01 0.82
N PRO A 410 -7.65 -31.31 0.15
CA PRO A 410 -6.21 -31.56 0.28
C PRO A 410 -5.72 -31.33 1.71
N ARG A 411 -4.70 -32.08 2.14
CA ARG A 411 -4.10 -31.96 3.48
C ARG A 411 -2.76 -31.24 3.45
N ARG A 412 -2.03 -31.32 2.33
CA ARG A 412 -0.70 -30.72 2.16
C ARG A 412 -0.51 -30.19 0.74
N VAL A 413 -0.25 -28.90 0.60
CA VAL A 413 -0.10 -28.21 -0.68
C VAL A 413 1.20 -27.44 -0.75
N LEU A 414 1.83 -27.46 -1.92
CA LEU A 414 3.02 -26.68 -2.24
C LEU A 414 2.68 -25.64 -3.32
N ASP A 415 2.94 -24.37 -3.05
CA ASP A 415 2.91 -23.28 -4.01
C ASP A 415 4.35 -22.90 -4.37
N VAL A 416 4.78 -23.25 -5.58
CA VAL A 416 6.17 -23.08 -6.03
C VAL A 416 6.33 -21.74 -6.74
N GLY A 417 7.29 -20.93 -6.29
CA GLY A 417 7.48 -19.58 -6.79
C GLY A 417 6.32 -18.69 -6.38
N THR A 418 6.04 -18.65 -5.07
CA THR A 418 4.82 -18.06 -4.51
C THR A 418 4.72 -16.54 -4.70
N GLY A 419 5.83 -15.86 -5.04
CA GLY A 419 5.83 -14.42 -5.28
C GLY A 419 5.41 -13.64 -4.03
N THR A 420 4.38 -12.80 -4.13
CA THR A 420 3.80 -12.08 -2.97
C THR A 420 3.17 -13.00 -1.92
N GLY A 421 2.90 -14.26 -2.28
CA GLY A 421 2.22 -15.23 -1.40
C GLY A 421 0.70 -15.16 -1.44
N ILE A 422 0.11 -14.23 -2.20
CA ILE A 422 -1.34 -13.96 -2.20
C ILE A 422 -2.20 -15.19 -2.53
N TRP A 423 -1.75 -16.05 -3.46
CA TRP A 423 -2.46 -17.29 -3.77
C TRP A 423 -2.39 -18.30 -2.63
N ALA A 424 -1.22 -18.46 -2.01
CA ALA A 424 -1.04 -19.38 -0.90
C ALA A 424 -1.86 -18.95 0.32
N ILE A 425 -2.00 -17.64 0.55
CA ILE A 425 -2.85 -17.05 1.60
C ILE A 425 -4.32 -17.38 1.31
N ASP A 426 -4.83 -17.01 0.14
CA ASP A 426 -6.23 -17.26 -0.23
C ASP A 426 -6.57 -18.76 -0.20
N PHE A 427 -5.63 -19.62 -0.61
CA PHE A 427 -5.79 -21.06 -0.56
C PHE A 427 -5.82 -21.58 0.88
N ALA A 428 -4.93 -21.09 1.74
CA ALA A 428 -4.88 -21.47 3.16
C ALA A 428 -6.15 -21.06 3.91
N ASP A 429 -6.73 -19.90 3.58
CA ASP A 429 -8.02 -19.44 4.12
C ASP A 429 -9.19 -20.30 3.62
N GLN A 430 -9.18 -20.72 2.34
CA GLN A 430 -10.22 -21.62 1.80
C GLN A 430 -10.14 -23.04 2.37
N PHE A 431 -8.94 -23.50 2.74
CA PHE A 431 -8.69 -24.85 3.26
C PHE A 431 -7.98 -24.81 4.63
N PRO A 432 -8.68 -24.45 5.73
CA PRO A 432 -8.07 -24.26 7.05
C PRO A 432 -7.46 -25.55 7.65
N ASN A 433 -7.86 -26.72 7.15
CA ASN A 433 -7.32 -28.02 7.56
C ASN A 433 -6.16 -28.51 6.68
N CYS A 434 -5.72 -27.71 5.71
CA CYS A 434 -4.62 -28.02 4.81
C CYS A 434 -3.36 -27.28 5.26
N GLN A 435 -2.23 -27.99 5.38
CA GLN A 435 -0.93 -27.35 5.47
C GLN A 435 -0.54 -26.81 4.09
N VAL A 436 -0.32 -25.51 3.99
CA VAL A 436 0.14 -24.85 2.77
C VAL A 436 1.59 -24.41 2.96
N ILE A 437 2.43 -24.69 1.97
CA ILE A 437 3.83 -24.26 1.95
C ILE A 437 4.04 -23.45 0.67
N GLY A 438 4.43 -22.18 0.82
CA GLY A 438 4.85 -21.35 -0.31
C GLY A 438 6.38 -21.26 -0.35
N THR A 439 6.99 -21.50 -1.51
CA THR A 439 8.44 -21.36 -1.69
C THR A 439 8.77 -20.26 -2.69
N ASP A 440 9.78 -19.43 -2.38
CA ASP A 440 10.27 -18.42 -3.31
C ASP A 440 11.76 -18.13 -3.08
N LEU A 441 12.44 -17.55 -4.08
CA LEU A 441 13.81 -17.06 -3.93
C LEU A 441 13.88 -15.79 -3.07
N SER A 442 12.79 -15.00 -3.04
CA SER A 442 12.67 -13.73 -2.34
C SER A 442 11.84 -13.85 -1.05
N PRO A 443 12.33 -13.36 0.10
CA PRO A 443 11.54 -13.24 1.32
C PRO A 443 10.75 -11.92 1.32
N ILE A 444 9.80 -11.78 0.40
CA ILE A 444 8.95 -10.59 0.25
C ILE A 444 7.52 -10.81 0.76
N GLN A 445 7.22 -12.01 1.25
CA GLN A 445 5.89 -12.38 1.69
C GLN A 445 5.54 -11.76 3.06
N PRO A 446 4.25 -11.51 3.34
CA PRO A 446 3.83 -10.94 4.62
C PRO A 446 4.14 -11.89 5.79
N SER A 447 4.38 -11.30 6.96
CA SER A 447 4.60 -12.06 8.20
C SER A 447 3.30 -12.52 8.87
N TRP A 448 2.19 -11.81 8.63
CA TRP A 448 0.87 -12.19 9.13
C TRP A 448 0.14 -13.03 8.07
N VAL A 449 0.11 -14.33 8.31
CA VAL A 449 -0.47 -15.34 7.41
C VAL A 449 -1.39 -16.27 8.17
N PRO A 450 -2.30 -17.00 7.48
CA PRO A 450 -3.07 -18.06 8.12
C PRO A 450 -2.17 -19.06 8.86
N PRO A 451 -2.57 -19.57 10.03
CA PRO A 451 -1.71 -20.42 10.87
C PRO A 451 -1.31 -21.75 10.22
N ASN A 452 -2.00 -22.13 9.15
CA ASN A 452 -1.74 -23.31 8.35
C ASN A 452 -0.82 -23.05 7.13
N LEU A 453 -0.35 -21.81 6.93
CA LEU A 453 0.56 -21.41 5.85
C LEU A 453 1.97 -21.13 6.37
N HIS A 454 2.98 -21.64 5.67
CA HIS A 454 4.39 -21.36 5.95
C HIS A 454 5.13 -20.98 4.67
N PHE A 455 5.90 -19.89 4.72
CA PHE A 455 6.78 -19.50 3.62
C PHE A 455 8.22 -19.95 3.85
N GLN A 456 8.90 -20.36 2.78
CA GLN A 456 10.30 -20.78 2.82
C GLN A 456 11.08 -20.15 1.66
N VAL A 457 12.28 -19.66 1.98
CA VAL A 457 13.21 -19.16 0.96
C VAL A 457 13.91 -20.36 0.32
N GLU A 458 13.48 -20.76 -0.86
CA GLU A 458 14.05 -21.90 -1.59
C GLU A 458 14.11 -21.62 -3.09
N ASP A 459 15.19 -22.13 -3.72
CA ASP A 459 15.27 -22.21 -5.17
C ASP A 459 14.59 -23.49 -5.67
N CYS A 460 13.48 -23.34 -6.39
CA CYS A 460 12.74 -24.48 -6.93
C CYS A 460 13.54 -25.32 -7.95
N GLU A 461 14.61 -24.78 -8.55
CA GLU A 461 15.50 -25.54 -9.45
C GLU A 461 16.53 -26.40 -8.70
N SER A 462 16.66 -26.25 -7.38
CA SER A 462 17.51 -27.08 -6.53
C SER A 462 16.92 -28.46 -6.29
N GLU A 463 17.73 -29.40 -5.79
CA GLU A 463 17.21 -30.71 -5.41
C GLU A 463 16.29 -30.58 -4.19
N TRP A 464 15.03 -30.98 -4.34
CA TRP A 464 14.03 -30.92 -3.28
C TRP A 464 14.31 -31.97 -2.21
N THR A 465 14.28 -31.55 -0.94
CA THR A 465 14.64 -32.40 0.21
C THR A 465 13.44 -32.78 1.08
N TRP A 466 12.22 -32.68 0.53
CA TRP A 466 10.99 -33.05 1.23
C TRP A 466 10.99 -34.51 1.68
N ASN A 467 10.30 -34.78 2.79
CA ASN A 467 10.17 -36.12 3.34
C ASN A 467 9.34 -37.01 2.38
N PRO A 468 9.91 -38.09 1.81
CA PRO A 468 9.17 -38.97 0.89
C PRO A 468 7.97 -39.68 1.52
N ASN A 469 7.91 -39.75 2.86
CA ASN A 469 6.78 -40.34 3.59
C ASN A 469 5.65 -39.35 3.86
N ASP A 470 5.84 -38.06 3.54
CA ASP A 470 4.83 -37.01 3.67
C ASP A 470 4.67 -36.22 2.36
N PRO A 471 4.31 -36.87 1.25
CA PRO A 471 4.13 -36.22 -0.05
C PRO A 471 2.96 -35.21 -0.07
N PHE A 472 2.98 -34.31 -1.05
CA PHE A 472 1.94 -33.30 -1.28
C PHE A 472 0.71 -33.89 -1.99
N ASP A 473 -0.47 -33.35 -1.69
CA ASP A 473 -1.72 -33.66 -2.39
C ASP A 473 -1.87 -32.84 -3.67
N TYR A 474 -1.35 -31.62 -3.67
CA TYR A 474 -1.43 -30.69 -4.78
C TYR A 474 -0.17 -29.82 -4.84
N ILE A 475 0.41 -29.68 -6.03
CA ILE A 475 1.51 -28.76 -6.31
C ILE A 475 1.02 -27.74 -7.34
N HIS A 476 1.07 -26.47 -6.96
CA HIS A 476 0.68 -25.35 -7.79
C HIS A 476 1.92 -24.55 -8.21
N VAL A 477 1.93 -24.12 -9.47
CA VAL A 477 2.98 -23.28 -10.06
C VAL A 477 2.31 -22.25 -10.96
N ARG A 478 2.70 -20.98 -10.85
CA ARG A 478 2.25 -19.96 -11.78
C ARG A 478 3.32 -18.93 -12.12
N ASP A 479 3.23 -18.36 -13.32
CA ASP A 479 4.08 -17.26 -13.82
C ASP A 479 5.59 -17.48 -13.65
N LEU A 480 6.06 -18.72 -13.82
CA LEU A 480 7.48 -19.06 -13.78
C LEU A 480 8.12 -19.13 -15.17
N GLY A 481 7.40 -18.72 -16.21
CA GLY A 481 7.96 -18.38 -17.52
C GLY A 481 9.11 -17.36 -17.39
N GLY A 482 10.29 -17.70 -17.91
CA GLY A 482 11.52 -16.89 -17.75
C GLY A 482 12.24 -17.07 -16.41
N ALA A 483 11.65 -17.79 -15.45
CA ALA A 483 12.25 -18.12 -14.15
C ALA A 483 13.00 -19.44 -14.14
N ILE A 484 12.55 -20.41 -14.94
CA ILE A 484 13.03 -21.79 -14.91
C ILE A 484 13.92 -22.07 -16.13
N GLN A 485 15.09 -22.64 -15.87
CA GLN A 485 16.01 -23.14 -16.90
C GLN A 485 15.64 -24.57 -17.31
N ASP A 486 15.40 -25.46 -16.35
CA ASP A 486 15.07 -26.88 -16.59
C ASP A 486 13.69 -27.26 -16.06
N TRP A 487 12.67 -27.06 -16.91
CA TRP A 487 11.30 -27.45 -16.61
C TRP A 487 11.14 -28.95 -16.40
N ASN A 488 11.90 -29.79 -17.11
CA ASN A 488 11.78 -31.25 -16.96
C ASN A 488 12.20 -31.67 -15.56
N LYS A 489 13.32 -31.12 -15.07
CA LYS A 489 13.75 -31.33 -13.69
C LYS A 489 12.69 -30.88 -12.68
N LEU A 490 12.10 -29.69 -12.85
CA LEU A 490 11.05 -29.20 -11.95
C LEU A 490 9.83 -30.14 -11.92
N LEU A 491 9.38 -30.62 -13.08
CA LEU A 491 8.25 -31.55 -13.17
C LEU A 491 8.58 -32.94 -12.60
N ASP A 492 9.78 -33.47 -12.86
CA ASP A 492 10.23 -34.74 -12.28
C ASP A 492 10.31 -34.66 -10.75
N GLN A 493 10.76 -33.53 -10.21
CA GLN A 493 10.76 -33.27 -8.77
C GLN A 493 9.34 -33.18 -8.19
N SER A 494 8.45 -32.50 -8.91
CA SER A 494 7.03 -32.39 -8.54
C SER A 494 6.38 -33.77 -8.49
N MET A 495 6.58 -34.59 -9.52
CA MET A 495 6.07 -35.98 -9.59
C MET A 495 6.59 -36.85 -8.44
N ARG A 496 7.88 -36.77 -8.11
CA ARG A 496 8.48 -37.54 -6.99
C ARG A 496 7.90 -37.17 -5.62
N ASN A 497 7.41 -35.93 -5.46
CA ASN A 497 6.93 -35.40 -4.18
C ASN A 497 5.40 -35.31 -4.10
N LEU A 498 4.68 -35.72 -5.14
CA LEU A 498 3.23 -35.86 -5.14
C LEU A 498 2.79 -37.23 -4.64
N LYS A 499 1.64 -37.26 -3.96
CA LYS A 499 0.93 -38.50 -3.68
C LYS A 499 0.49 -39.15 -4.98
N ARG A 500 0.34 -40.47 -4.94
CA ARG A 500 -0.36 -41.18 -6.02
C ARG A 500 -1.80 -40.68 -6.09
N GLY A 501 -2.19 -40.13 -7.24
CA GLY A 501 -3.50 -39.48 -7.43
C GLY A 501 -3.56 -38.02 -6.97
N GLY A 502 -2.42 -37.42 -6.57
CA GLY A 502 -2.31 -35.98 -6.37
C GLY A 502 -2.27 -35.22 -7.69
N TYR A 503 -2.47 -33.91 -7.62
CA TYR A 503 -2.57 -33.04 -8.79
C TYR A 503 -1.38 -32.09 -8.91
N MET A 504 -1.06 -31.70 -10.13
CA MET A 504 -0.18 -30.58 -10.41
C MET A 504 -0.95 -29.60 -11.28
N GLU A 505 -0.80 -28.30 -11.04
CA GLU A 505 -1.37 -27.29 -11.93
C GLU A 505 -0.34 -26.22 -12.27
N LEU A 506 -0.31 -25.87 -13.55
CA LEU A 506 0.50 -24.83 -14.14
C LEU A 506 -0.42 -23.73 -14.66
N GLN A 507 -0.27 -22.51 -14.16
CA GLN A 507 -1.00 -21.33 -14.65
C GLN A 507 -0.03 -20.29 -15.21
N GLU A 508 -0.14 -19.93 -16.49
CA GLU A 508 0.80 -19.00 -17.13
C GLU A 508 0.08 -17.94 -17.94
N PHE A 509 0.55 -16.69 -17.82
CA PHE A 509 0.28 -15.69 -18.83
C PHE A 509 1.30 -15.81 -19.96
N ASP A 510 0.82 -16.07 -21.17
CA ASP A 510 1.65 -16.13 -22.36
C ASP A 510 2.32 -14.77 -22.60
N VAL A 511 3.65 -14.73 -22.76
CA VAL A 511 4.40 -13.53 -23.16
C VAL A 511 4.29 -13.33 -24.68
N GLU A 512 3.06 -13.15 -25.15
CA GLU A 512 2.67 -12.93 -26.54
C GLU A 512 1.48 -11.97 -26.59
N LEU A 513 1.44 -11.09 -27.59
CA LEU A 513 0.27 -10.28 -27.92
C LEU A 513 -0.25 -10.68 -29.29
N LYS A 514 -1.58 -10.80 -29.39
CA LYS A 514 -2.31 -11.15 -30.61
C LYS A 514 -3.34 -10.08 -30.90
N SER A 515 -3.72 -9.94 -32.17
CA SER A 515 -4.89 -9.15 -32.58
C SER A 515 -5.64 -9.89 -33.68
N ASP A 516 -6.98 -9.89 -33.60
CA ASP A 516 -7.83 -10.57 -34.60
C ASP A 516 -8.06 -9.69 -35.84
N ASP A 517 -7.86 -8.38 -35.74
CA ASP A 517 -8.10 -7.39 -36.80
C ASP A 517 -6.82 -6.83 -37.44
N GLY A 518 -5.65 -7.36 -37.06
CA GLY A 518 -4.33 -6.91 -37.53
C GLY A 518 -3.92 -5.54 -36.98
N SER A 519 -4.57 -5.07 -35.90
CA SER A 519 -4.25 -3.79 -35.28
C SER A 519 -2.87 -3.76 -34.64
N LEU A 520 -2.37 -4.90 -34.12
CA LEU A 520 -1.04 -4.98 -33.53
C LEU A 520 0.06 -4.62 -34.54
N GLU A 521 0.06 -5.28 -35.70
CA GLU A 521 1.08 -5.08 -36.73
C GLU A 521 0.98 -3.70 -37.38
N LYS A 522 -0.24 -3.18 -37.49
CA LYS A 522 -0.52 -1.91 -38.16
C LYS A 522 -0.28 -0.68 -37.28
N HIS A 523 -0.56 -0.78 -35.98
CA HIS A 523 -0.59 0.36 -35.06
C HIS A 523 0.43 0.26 -33.92
N ALA A 524 0.99 -0.93 -33.65
CA ALA A 524 1.96 -1.15 -32.59
C ALA A 524 3.21 -1.96 -33.03
N PRO A 525 3.94 -1.53 -34.07
CA PRO A 525 5.12 -2.25 -34.57
C PRO A 525 6.27 -2.34 -33.55
N ASN A 526 6.43 -1.35 -32.66
CA ASN A 526 7.45 -1.43 -31.61
C ASN A 526 7.06 -2.44 -30.54
N ALA A 527 5.78 -2.61 -30.22
CA ALA A 527 5.33 -3.68 -29.32
C ALA A 527 5.67 -5.06 -29.88
N THR A 528 5.43 -5.30 -31.17
CA THR A 528 5.84 -6.53 -31.86
C THR A 528 7.36 -6.73 -31.82
N GLN A 529 8.13 -5.65 -32.05
CA GLN A 529 9.58 -5.71 -31.95
C GLN A 529 10.05 -6.02 -30.53
N LEU A 530 9.41 -5.45 -29.50
CA LEU A 530 9.75 -5.71 -28.11
C LEU A 530 9.57 -7.20 -27.77
N LEU A 531 8.44 -7.80 -28.16
CA LEU A 531 8.20 -9.24 -27.93
C LEU A 531 9.29 -10.10 -28.58
N ALA A 532 9.71 -9.78 -29.80
CA ALA A 532 10.80 -10.48 -30.48
C ALA A 532 12.15 -10.31 -29.75
N LEU A 533 12.44 -9.11 -29.22
CA LEU A 533 13.64 -8.84 -28.43
C LEU A 533 13.64 -9.59 -27.09
N LEU A 534 12.51 -9.60 -26.38
CA LEU A 534 12.34 -10.34 -25.13
C LEU A 534 12.58 -11.83 -25.35
N GLN A 535 11.99 -12.41 -26.39
CA GLN A 535 12.21 -13.81 -26.76
C GLN A 535 13.67 -14.12 -27.13
N ASP A 536 14.37 -13.24 -27.85
CA ASP A 536 15.79 -13.41 -28.16
C ASP A 536 16.67 -13.32 -26.91
N ALA A 537 16.40 -12.33 -26.06
CA ALA A 537 17.10 -12.12 -24.81
C ALA A 537 16.89 -13.28 -23.83
N SER A 538 15.66 -13.75 -23.66
CA SER A 538 15.32 -14.87 -22.77
C SER A 538 16.02 -16.17 -23.19
N ARG A 539 16.08 -16.44 -24.51
CA ARG A 539 16.83 -17.58 -25.05
C ARG A 539 18.34 -17.46 -24.82
N LYS A 540 18.92 -16.28 -25.03
CA LYS A 540 20.36 -16.03 -24.75
C LYS A 540 20.70 -16.13 -23.28
N PHE A 541 19.78 -15.70 -22.42
CA PHE A 541 19.91 -15.82 -20.97
C PHE A 541 19.79 -17.27 -20.48
N GLY A 542 19.11 -18.13 -21.25
CA GLY A 542 18.95 -19.55 -20.96
C GLY A 542 17.66 -19.90 -20.20
N LYS A 543 16.80 -18.92 -19.93
CA LYS A 543 15.49 -19.11 -19.30
C LYS A 543 14.42 -18.54 -20.21
N ASN A 544 13.77 -19.40 -20.98
CA ASN A 544 12.83 -18.99 -22.02
C ASN A 544 11.53 -18.46 -21.39
N MET A 545 10.90 -17.47 -22.02
CA MET A 545 9.60 -16.92 -21.59
C MET A 545 8.42 -17.55 -22.34
N ASP A 546 8.63 -18.04 -23.57
CA ASP A 546 7.60 -18.72 -24.36
C ASP A 546 7.53 -20.21 -23.99
N ASN A 547 6.95 -20.50 -22.83
CA ASN A 547 6.86 -21.87 -22.30
C ASN A 547 5.43 -22.42 -22.18
N ALA A 548 4.44 -21.54 -22.06
CA ALA A 548 3.07 -21.88 -21.71
C ALA A 548 2.47 -22.97 -22.62
N LYS A 549 2.62 -22.80 -23.94
CA LYS A 549 2.14 -23.72 -24.98
C LYS A 549 2.67 -25.15 -24.86
N GLY A 550 3.83 -25.35 -24.22
CA GLY A 550 4.46 -26.65 -24.06
C GLY A 550 4.08 -27.40 -22.78
N HIS A 551 3.42 -26.76 -21.81
CA HIS A 551 3.21 -27.34 -20.47
C HIS A 551 2.43 -28.65 -20.49
N ALA A 552 1.36 -28.73 -21.29
CA ALA A 552 0.57 -29.95 -21.38
C ALA A 552 1.38 -31.14 -21.93
N GLN A 553 2.28 -30.90 -22.87
CA GLN A 553 3.17 -31.94 -23.38
C GLN A 553 4.21 -32.33 -22.31
N ARG A 554 4.84 -31.35 -21.65
CA ARG A 554 5.83 -31.61 -20.60
C ARG A 554 5.23 -32.38 -19.42
N LEU A 555 4.01 -32.07 -19.00
CA LEU A 555 3.29 -32.83 -17.97
C LEU A 555 3.11 -34.30 -18.39
N ARG A 556 2.66 -34.56 -19.62
CA ARG A 556 2.50 -35.95 -20.12
C ARG A 556 3.85 -36.68 -20.19
N GLU A 557 4.90 -36.00 -20.63
CA GLU A 557 6.25 -36.56 -20.71
C GLU A 557 6.86 -36.88 -19.34
N ALA A 558 6.56 -36.05 -18.32
CA ALA A 558 6.92 -36.30 -16.91
C ALA A 558 6.08 -37.42 -16.25
N GLY A 559 5.05 -37.94 -16.94
CA GLY A 559 4.24 -39.07 -16.50
C GLY A 559 2.91 -38.70 -15.85
N PHE A 560 2.47 -37.44 -15.92
CA PHE A 560 1.13 -37.06 -15.48
C PHE A 560 0.07 -37.63 -16.42
N GLU A 561 -0.99 -38.18 -15.83
CA GLU A 561 -2.15 -38.73 -16.54
C GLU A 561 -3.29 -37.71 -16.54
N GLN A 562 -4.27 -37.87 -17.45
CA GLN A 562 -5.47 -37.02 -17.51
C GLN A 562 -5.20 -35.50 -17.70
N VAL A 563 -4.08 -35.13 -18.32
CA VAL A 563 -3.70 -33.73 -18.53
C VAL A 563 -4.76 -32.97 -19.36
N GLU A 564 -5.43 -32.03 -18.70
CA GLU A 564 -6.40 -31.10 -19.28
C GLU A 564 -5.77 -29.72 -19.47
N THR A 565 -6.26 -28.99 -20.48
CA THR A 565 -5.78 -27.64 -20.78
C THR A 565 -6.94 -26.71 -21.05
N GLU A 566 -6.87 -25.51 -20.50
CA GLU A 566 -7.80 -24.43 -20.79
C GLU A 566 -7.02 -23.14 -21.01
N ALA A 567 -7.46 -22.29 -21.93
CA ALA A 567 -6.85 -21.00 -22.16
C ALA A 567 -7.93 -19.94 -22.28
N TYR A 568 -7.74 -18.82 -21.58
CA TYR A 568 -8.64 -17.68 -21.62
C TYR A 568 -7.96 -16.54 -22.35
N ARG A 569 -8.67 -15.93 -23.29
CA ARG A 569 -8.22 -14.68 -23.92
C ARG A 569 -8.34 -13.56 -22.90
N VAL A 570 -7.25 -12.85 -22.69
CA VAL A 570 -7.15 -11.73 -21.75
C VAL A 570 -6.86 -10.46 -22.54
N PRO A 571 -7.89 -9.64 -22.81
CA PRO A 571 -7.73 -8.37 -23.51
C PRO A 571 -6.73 -7.46 -22.82
N VAL A 572 -6.05 -6.61 -23.59
CA VAL A 572 -5.23 -5.51 -23.08
C VAL A 572 -5.96 -4.23 -23.47
N GLY A 573 -6.61 -3.60 -22.49
CA GLY A 573 -7.42 -2.41 -22.67
C GLY A 573 -8.94 -2.68 -22.69
N ALA A 574 -9.72 -1.61 -22.63
CA ALA A 574 -11.17 -1.65 -22.47
C ALA A 574 -11.95 -1.77 -23.80
N TRP A 575 -11.32 -2.30 -24.86
CA TRP A 575 -11.89 -2.41 -26.20
C TRP A 575 -12.98 -3.50 -26.38
N PRO A 576 -13.03 -4.60 -25.61
CA PRO A 576 -14.11 -5.59 -25.75
C PRO A 576 -15.49 -4.99 -25.47
N LEU A 577 -16.53 -5.51 -26.14
CA LEU A 577 -17.92 -5.12 -25.86
C LEU A 577 -18.48 -5.79 -24.60
N ASP A 578 -18.06 -7.03 -24.33
CA ASP A 578 -18.46 -7.80 -23.15
C ASP A 578 -17.98 -7.11 -21.86
N ALA A 579 -18.86 -7.02 -20.86
CA ALA A 579 -18.59 -6.25 -19.65
C ALA A 579 -17.47 -6.87 -18.80
N LYS A 580 -17.47 -8.21 -18.66
CA LYS A 580 -16.45 -8.95 -17.90
C LYS A 580 -15.09 -8.85 -18.58
N LEU A 581 -15.03 -9.07 -19.90
CA LEU A 581 -13.79 -8.94 -20.67
C LEU A 581 -13.27 -7.51 -20.72
N LYS A 582 -14.15 -6.51 -20.70
CA LYS A 582 -13.76 -5.10 -20.60
C LYS A 582 -13.14 -4.76 -19.26
N GLU A 583 -13.72 -5.27 -18.16
CA GLU A 583 -13.17 -5.12 -16.81
C GLU A 583 -11.80 -5.80 -16.70
N ILE A 584 -11.72 -7.08 -17.08
CA ILE A 584 -10.46 -7.82 -17.19
C ILE A 584 -9.44 -7.05 -18.03
N GLY A 585 -9.87 -6.51 -19.17
CA GLY A 585 -9.03 -5.74 -20.07
C GLY A 585 -8.45 -4.48 -19.44
N ARG A 586 -9.18 -3.81 -18.54
CA ARG A 586 -8.69 -2.63 -17.81
C ARG A 586 -7.59 -3.01 -16.82
N TYR A 587 -7.79 -4.06 -16.03
CA TYR A 587 -6.77 -4.53 -15.09
C TYR A 587 -5.54 -5.06 -15.83
N ASN A 588 -5.75 -5.84 -16.88
CA ASN A 588 -4.64 -6.40 -17.66
C ASN A 588 -3.87 -5.33 -18.44
N PHE A 589 -4.53 -4.22 -18.80
CA PHE A 589 -3.82 -3.06 -19.35
C PHE A 589 -2.80 -2.50 -18.36
N ALA A 590 -3.20 -2.27 -17.11
CA ALA A 590 -2.30 -1.79 -16.07
C ALA A 590 -1.14 -2.78 -15.80
N ALA A 591 -1.46 -4.07 -15.66
CA ALA A 591 -0.46 -5.13 -15.49
C ALA A 591 0.52 -5.20 -16.67
N THR A 592 0.04 -5.04 -17.91
CA THR A 592 0.88 -5.00 -19.12
C THR A 592 1.78 -3.77 -19.14
N MET A 593 1.27 -2.59 -18.79
CA MET A 593 2.06 -1.35 -18.76
C MET A 593 3.21 -1.43 -17.74
N ALA A 594 2.95 -1.98 -16.56
CA ALA A 594 3.99 -2.25 -15.57
C ALA A 594 4.97 -3.35 -16.04
N GLY A 595 4.43 -4.43 -16.62
CA GLY A 595 5.20 -5.58 -17.10
C GLY A 595 6.21 -5.22 -18.19
N ILE A 596 5.93 -4.25 -19.06
CA ILE A 596 6.86 -3.79 -20.10
C ILE A 596 8.22 -3.42 -19.49
N ASP A 597 8.26 -2.72 -18.35
CA ASP A 597 9.55 -2.38 -17.74
C ASP A 597 10.15 -3.57 -17.01
N SER A 598 9.34 -4.30 -16.24
CA SER A 598 9.78 -5.46 -15.45
C SER A 598 10.46 -6.53 -16.30
N TYR A 599 9.86 -6.89 -17.44
CA TYR A 599 10.40 -7.91 -18.34
C TYR A 599 11.58 -7.40 -19.17
N SER A 600 11.64 -6.11 -19.48
CA SER A 600 12.54 -5.60 -20.52
C SER A 600 13.85 -5.04 -20.01
N LEU A 601 13.86 -4.33 -18.88
CA LEU A 601 15.04 -3.54 -18.49
C LEU A 601 16.30 -4.40 -18.37
N ALA A 602 16.28 -5.45 -17.53
CA ALA A 602 17.43 -6.33 -17.35
C ALA A 602 17.76 -7.13 -18.61
N LEU A 603 16.75 -7.65 -19.33
CA LEU A 603 16.98 -8.44 -20.54
C LEU A 603 17.61 -7.62 -21.67
N LEU A 604 17.15 -6.39 -21.90
CA LEU A 604 17.68 -5.54 -22.96
C LEU A 604 19.06 -4.98 -22.58
N THR A 605 19.23 -4.49 -21.35
CA THR A 605 20.51 -3.88 -20.95
C THR A 605 21.59 -4.92 -20.66
N ARG A 606 21.29 -5.93 -19.83
CA ARG A 606 22.28 -6.91 -19.37
C ARG A 606 22.58 -7.99 -20.42
N VAL A 607 21.56 -8.46 -21.15
CA VAL A 607 21.71 -9.60 -22.08
C VAL A 607 21.94 -9.14 -23.51
N LEU A 608 21.18 -8.16 -24.00
CA LEU A 608 21.34 -7.63 -25.36
C LEU A 608 22.32 -6.46 -25.46
N GLY A 609 22.82 -5.94 -24.33
CA GLY A 609 23.81 -4.87 -24.30
C GLY A 609 23.26 -3.51 -24.76
N TRP A 610 21.96 -3.29 -24.66
CA TRP A 610 21.37 -2.00 -24.97
C TRP A 610 21.74 -0.97 -23.91
N ASP A 611 21.89 0.27 -24.35
CA ASP A 611 22.02 1.40 -23.45
C ASP A 611 20.70 1.66 -22.70
N SER A 612 20.79 2.09 -21.44
CA SER A 612 19.65 2.30 -20.54
C SER A 612 18.73 3.42 -21.05
N GLU A 613 19.29 4.55 -21.48
CA GLU A 613 18.50 5.68 -21.99
C GLU A 613 17.76 5.27 -23.26
N ARG A 614 18.48 4.63 -24.20
CA ARG A 614 17.87 4.07 -25.41
C ARG A 614 16.75 3.08 -25.10
N THR A 615 16.94 2.24 -24.09
CA THR A 615 15.95 1.23 -23.68
C THR A 615 14.69 1.91 -23.17
N GLN A 616 14.80 2.86 -22.23
CA GLN A 616 13.65 3.58 -21.70
C GLN A 616 12.88 4.36 -22.78
N VAL A 617 13.57 4.97 -23.75
CA VAL A 617 12.91 5.64 -24.89
C VAL A 617 12.14 4.65 -25.75
N PHE A 618 12.71 3.47 -26.02
CA PHE A 618 12.03 2.40 -26.76
C PHE A 618 10.80 1.90 -26.00
N LEU A 619 10.92 1.58 -24.72
CA LEU A 619 9.79 1.12 -23.89
C LEU A 619 8.69 2.19 -23.78
N SER A 620 9.05 3.46 -23.67
CA SER A 620 8.09 4.58 -23.70
C SER A 620 7.33 4.66 -25.02
N THR A 621 7.98 4.29 -26.13
CA THR A 621 7.33 4.23 -27.45
C THR A 621 6.35 3.06 -27.52
N VAL A 622 6.75 1.88 -27.02
CA VAL A 622 5.89 0.70 -26.94
C VAL A 622 4.63 0.96 -26.11
N LYS A 623 4.78 1.58 -24.92
CA LYS A 623 3.65 1.94 -24.06
C LYS A 623 2.66 2.88 -24.77
N LYS A 624 3.16 3.88 -25.49
CA LYS A 624 2.32 4.81 -26.27
C LYS A 624 1.56 4.11 -27.40
N GLU A 625 2.17 3.14 -28.06
CA GLU A 625 1.48 2.37 -29.10
C GLU A 625 0.34 1.55 -28.50
N LEU A 626 0.57 0.86 -27.39
CA LEU A 626 -0.46 0.05 -26.73
C LEU A 626 -1.58 0.89 -26.11
N GLN A 627 -1.34 2.18 -25.84
CA GLN A 627 -2.34 3.15 -25.42
C GLN A 627 -3.25 3.63 -26.57
N ASP A 628 -2.90 3.40 -27.84
CA ASP A 628 -3.74 3.82 -28.97
C ASP A 628 -5.06 3.02 -28.95
N PRO A 629 -6.24 3.68 -28.88
CA PRO A 629 -7.53 3.00 -28.87
C PRO A 629 -7.83 2.18 -30.15
N LYS A 630 -6.99 2.28 -31.18
CA LYS A 630 -7.06 1.44 -32.39
C LYS A 630 -6.36 0.09 -32.23
N VAL A 631 -5.61 -0.12 -31.15
CA VAL A 631 -4.89 -1.37 -30.86
C VAL A 631 -5.79 -2.28 -30.02
N HIS A 632 -6.25 -3.37 -30.64
CA HIS A 632 -7.17 -4.33 -30.03
C HIS A 632 -6.46 -5.64 -29.74
N VAL A 633 -5.52 -5.59 -28.79
CA VAL A 633 -4.65 -6.73 -28.47
C VAL A 633 -5.12 -7.51 -27.27
N TYR A 634 -4.75 -8.78 -27.24
CA TYR A 634 -4.97 -9.70 -26.13
C TYR A 634 -3.78 -10.66 -25.99
N GLY A 635 -3.55 -11.15 -24.76
CA GLY A 635 -2.73 -12.32 -24.48
C GLY A 635 -3.60 -13.51 -24.09
N ASP A 636 -3.01 -14.67 -23.86
CA ASP A 636 -3.71 -15.84 -23.34
C ASP A 636 -3.24 -16.14 -21.90
N CYS A 637 -4.17 -16.49 -21.03
CA CYS A 637 -3.89 -17.06 -19.71
C CYS A 637 -4.22 -18.55 -19.78
N SER A 638 -3.18 -19.38 -19.71
CA SER A 638 -3.22 -20.81 -19.94
C SER A 638 -3.16 -21.58 -18.62
N PHE A 639 -3.98 -22.63 -18.51
CA PHE A 639 -4.07 -23.54 -17.38
C PHE A 639 -3.80 -24.95 -17.90
N ALA A 640 -2.89 -25.67 -17.25
CA ALA A 640 -2.64 -27.08 -17.52
C ALA A 640 -2.58 -27.84 -16.20
N SER A 641 -3.42 -28.86 -16.05
CA SER A 641 -3.58 -29.64 -14.82
C SER A 641 -3.70 -31.14 -15.08
#